data_AF-A0A067P812-F1
#
_entry.id   AF-A0A067P812-F1
#
_cell.length_a   1.000
_cell.length_b   1.000
_cell.length_c   1.000
_cell.angle_alpha   90.00
_cell.angle_beta   90.00
_cell.angle_gamma   90.00
#
_symmetry.space_group_name_H-M   'P 1'
#
loop_
_entity.id
_entity.type
_entity.pdbx_description
1 polymer ?
#
loop_
_entity_poly.entity_id
_entity_poly.type
_entity_poly.pdbx_seq_one_letter_code
_entity_poly.pdbx_strand_id
1 'polypeptide(L)'
;MAVLSLPLLNHKRLSLRHLALTGLAFTLFYIIYNSFLPPFYPGFHQPPPHRRPPVSWKSNTRPEEWARRAQAVKGAFIHAYRGYEKFAFGRDEVMPLTNVPIDNFNGWGVTMVDSLDTMLLMGLTEEFERALPLVEQTTFHLNDTLHAPFFETVIRYLGGLLSAHALSSEPILLARADDLGRLLSPAFNTSSGFPAYAVNTVSGQTRGPLTAILAEIASCQLEYLYLAKATGKKEHFDKANHINHLLESAALGTQYGGMLPVRWNLTSGTPWDGSAQLSVGAAADSAHEYLLKQYLLSGKTDKASLEMYLRTTTRIITSLLYLSPTRHLLYVTDASVSPTTTSPSHVFEHLSCFLPGLFTLGASLLPLDNLEELGVNWDDIIDGAGAGSGRGASGKGEYGLTREERARWRKVGRYNLKELHMWVAEGLGESCYLMYADQKSGLGPDEVVFNSNYKTSTGSTHTGGNRVDGSRQGSKGRPGIGWGVGDGDGIGEVDDGKWFDVVERWRRSGGRGPPPGVGVKKRVVYDDTEKSMGPYPGHARDYLIRKTEYLLRPETIESIYLLWRTTGDDRWRERGWLIFEAIERESKTPTAYATIKTVHTDPPRQDNSMPSYFLAETLKYLYLLFMDQDLIPLDKWVFNTEAHPFPVFNWTLTEKNLFGIP
;
A
#
# COMPACT_ATOMS: atom_id res chain seq x y z
N MET A 1 -78.06 -47.34 -7.40
CA MET A 1 -78.81 -47.32 -8.69
C MET A 1 -78.50 -46.00 -9.38
N ALA A 2 -78.19 -46.05 -10.69
CA ALA A 2 -77.93 -44.94 -11.66
C ALA A 2 -76.75 -44.00 -11.31
N VAL A 3 -75.58 -43.97 -11.97
CA VAL A 3 -75.23 -43.81 -13.41
C VAL A 3 -75.92 -42.60 -14.06
N LEU A 4 -75.15 -41.55 -14.35
CA LEU A 4 -75.29 -40.70 -15.55
C LEU A 4 -73.95 -40.03 -15.89
N SER A 5 -73.73 -39.92 -17.20
CA SER A 5 -72.50 -39.85 -17.99
C SER A 5 -71.99 -38.44 -18.30
N LEU A 6 -70.65 -38.31 -18.45
CA LEU A 6 -69.95 -37.18 -19.08
C LEU A 6 -69.89 -37.33 -20.62
N PRO A 7 -69.99 -36.24 -21.41
CA PRO A 7 -69.59 -36.24 -22.82
C PRO A 7 -68.17 -35.66 -23.02
N LEU A 8 -67.49 -36.28 -23.98
CA LEU A 8 -66.14 -35.99 -24.49
C LEU A 8 -65.98 -34.58 -25.09
N LEU A 9 -64.81 -33.97 -24.86
CA LEU A 9 -64.30 -32.84 -25.65
C LEU A 9 -62.94 -33.19 -26.27
N ASN A 10 -62.88 -32.95 -27.59
CA ASN A 10 -61.84 -33.22 -28.57
C ASN A 10 -60.38 -32.91 -28.19
N HIS A 11 -59.49 -33.88 -28.42
CA HIS A 11 -58.05 -33.64 -28.59
C HIS A 11 -57.76 -33.07 -29.99
N LYS A 12 -57.38 -31.79 -30.09
CA LYS A 12 -56.59 -31.31 -31.24
C LYS A 12 -55.11 -31.65 -30.99
N ARG A 13 -54.55 -32.55 -31.80
CA ARG A 13 -53.13 -32.90 -31.79
C ARG A 13 -52.28 -31.67 -32.20
N LEU A 14 -51.47 -31.15 -31.27
CA LEU A 14 -50.35 -30.27 -31.64
C LEU A 14 -49.36 -31.11 -32.46
N SER A 15 -49.05 -30.68 -33.68
CA SER A 15 -48.02 -31.35 -34.49
C SER A 15 -46.62 -30.93 -34.06
N LEU A 16 -45.63 -31.81 -34.21
CA LEU A 16 -44.22 -31.55 -33.87
C LEU A 16 -43.68 -30.25 -34.49
N ARG A 17 -44.21 -29.84 -35.65
CA ARG A 17 -43.86 -28.57 -36.31
C ARG A 17 -44.27 -27.35 -35.50
N HIS A 18 -45.39 -27.41 -34.78
CA HIS A 18 -45.84 -26.31 -33.93
C HIS A 18 -44.95 -26.17 -32.70
N LEU A 19 -44.53 -27.28 -32.08
CA LEU A 19 -43.58 -27.28 -30.95
C LEU A 19 -42.19 -26.77 -31.37
N ALA A 20 -41.71 -27.16 -32.55
CA ALA A 20 -40.43 -26.69 -33.08
C ALA A 20 -40.46 -25.18 -33.42
N LEU A 21 -41.54 -24.69 -34.02
CA LEU A 21 -41.72 -23.27 -34.33
C LEU A 21 -41.88 -22.42 -33.07
N THR A 22 -42.61 -22.90 -32.05
CA THR A 22 -42.69 -22.20 -30.76
C THR A 22 -41.35 -22.21 -30.03
N GLY A 23 -40.59 -23.31 -30.12
CA GLY A 23 -39.24 -23.39 -29.55
C GLY A 23 -38.31 -22.37 -30.19
N LEU A 24 -38.21 -22.36 -31.53
CA LEU A 24 -37.38 -21.41 -32.28
C LEU A 24 -37.78 -19.95 -32.04
N ALA A 25 -39.08 -19.65 -31.98
CA ALA A 25 -39.56 -18.31 -31.66
C ALA A 25 -39.20 -17.89 -30.23
N PHE A 26 -39.22 -18.83 -29.27
CA PHE A 26 -38.82 -18.55 -27.89
C PHE A 26 -37.31 -18.34 -27.77
N THR A 27 -36.48 -19.10 -28.50
CA THR A 27 -35.03 -18.90 -28.51
C THR A 27 -34.65 -17.59 -29.20
N LEU A 28 -35.30 -17.24 -30.32
CA LEU A 28 -35.06 -15.99 -31.01
C LEU A 28 -35.52 -14.80 -30.17
N PHE A 29 -36.67 -14.91 -29.51
CA PHE A 29 -37.16 -13.90 -28.56
C PHE A 29 -36.22 -13.78 -27.35
N TYR A 30 -35.71 -14.89 -26.81
CA TYR A 30 -34.74 -14.88 -25.72
C TYR A 30 -33.41 -14.23 -26.12
N ILE A 31 -32.91 -14.52 -27.33
CA ILE A 31 -31.68 -13.90 -27.84
C ILE A 31 -31.90 -12.41 -28.07
N ILE A 32 -32.97 -12.00 -28.74
CA ILE A 32 -33.28 -10.58 -29.01
C ILE A 32 -33.55 -9.82 -27.70
N TYR A 33 -34.31 -10.41 -26.77
CA TYR A 33 -34.58 -9.83 -25.45
C TYR A 33 -33.28 -9.62 -24.65
N ASN A 34 -32.34 -10.57 -24.69
CA ASN A 34 -31.05 -10.42 -24.00
C ASN A 34 -30.02 -9.57 -24.76
N SER A 35 -30.20 -9.32 -26.06
CA SER A 35 -29.29 -8.49 -26.86
C SER A 35 -29.62 -6.99 -26.82
N PHE A 36 -30.83 -6.63 -26.36
CA PHE A 36 -31.31 -5.24 -26.28
C PHE A 36 -31.56 -4.74 -24.85
N LEU A 37 -31.23 -5.55 -23.83
CA LEU A 37 -31.13 -5.06 -22.47
C LEU A 37 -29.76 -4.36 -22.31
N PRO A 38 -29.71 -3.06 -21.97
CA PRO A 38 -28.46 -2.47 -21.48
C PRO A 38 -27.99 -3.30 -20.28
N PRO A 39 -26.67 -3.47 -20.06
CA PRO A 39 -26.15 -4.26 -18.96
C PRO A 39 -26.82 -3.82 -17.66
N PHE A 40 -27.64 -4.71 -17.11
CA PHE A 40 -28.38 -4.48 -15.88
C PHE A 40 -27.37 -4.56 -14.76
N TYR A 41 -26.79 -3.43 -14.37
CA TYR A 41 -26.08 -3.31 -13.10
C TYR A 41 -27.09 -3.66 -12.00
N PRO A 42 -26.92 -4.75 -11.26
CA PRO A 42 -27.79 -4.99 -10.11
C PRO A 42 -27.59 -3.81 -9.18
N GLY A 43 -28.69 -3.09 -8.89
CA GLY A 43 -28.70 -2.13 -7.80
C GLY A 43 -28.25 -2.86 -6.55
N PHE A 44 -26.99 -2.64 -6.16
CA PHE A 44 -26.42 -3.22 -4.96
C PHE A 44 -27.27 -2.74 -3.78
N HIS A 45 -27.99 -3.67 -3.16
CA HIS A 45 -28.43 -3.46 -1.79
C HIS A 45 -27.16 -3.18 -0.98
N GLN A 46 -27.04 -1.95 -0.50
CA GLN A 46 -25.98 -1.58 0.42
C GLN A 46 -26.10 -2.49 1.64
N PRO A 47 -25.07 -3.28 2.00
CA PRO A 47 -25.03 -3.89 3.32
C PRO A 47 -25.13 -2.76 4.36
N PRO A 48 -25.68 -3.05 5.56
CA PRO A 48 -25.77 -2.04 6.60
C PRO A 48 -24.39 -1.42 6.82
N PRO A 49 -24.29 -0.08 6.94
CA PRO A 49 -23.01 0.59 7.07
C PRO A 49 -22.26 0.00 8.27
N HIS A 50 -21.02 -0.45 8.06
CA HIS A 50 -20.07 -0.60 9.15
C HIS A 50 -20.19 0.66 10.01
N ARG A 51 -20.36 0.50 11.33
CA ARG A 51 -20.42 1.63 12.26
C ARG A 51 -19.11 2.41 12.12
N ARG A 52 -19.12 3.44 11.28
CA ARG A 52 -17.98 4.35 11.10
C ARG A 52 -17.68 4.93 12.48
N PRO A 53 -16.40 5.00 12.89
CA PRO A 53 -16.06 5.73 14.10
C PRO A 53 -16.64 7.15 14.02
N PRO A 54 -16.96 7.79 15.16
CA PRO A 54 -17.48 9.16 15.15
C PRO A 54 -16.50 10.05 14.38
N VAL A 55 -17.01 10.76 13.37
CA VAL A 55 -16.21 11.61 12.48
C VAL A 55 -15.53 12.69 13.32
N SER A 56 -14.19 12.70 13.31
CA SER A 56 -13.37 13.64 14.09
C SER A 56 -13.41 15.06 13.51
N TRP A 57 -13.48 15.17 12.19
CA TRP A 57 -13.50 16.45 11.48
C TRP A 57 -14.37 16.35 10.23
N LYS A 58 -15.37 17.24 10.14
CA LYS A 58 -16.18 17.42 8.94
C LYS A 58 -15.87 18.77 8.31
N SER A 59 -15.66 18.75 6.99
CA SER A 59 -15.50 19.99 6.24
C SER A 59 -16.84 20.70 6.07
N ASN A 60 -16.80 22.01 5.89
CA ASN A 60 -17.93 22.77 5.35
C ASN A 60 -18.04 22.64 3.82
N THR A 61 -17.13 21.90 3.18
CA THR A 61 -17.15 21.62 1.74
C THR A 61 -18.39 20.81 1.38
N ARG A 62 -19.16 21.36 0.45
CA ARG A 62 -20.44 20.78 0.01
C ARG A 62 -20.19 19.55 -0.89
N PRO A 63 -21.12 18.56 -0.94
CA PRO A 63 -21.00 17.41 -1.83
C PRO A 63 -20.75 17.77 -3.30
N GLU A 64 -21.35 18.86 -3.81
CA GLU A 64 -21.15 19.28 -5.19
C GLU A 64 -19.71 19.75 -5.47
N GLU A 65 -19.04 20.32 -4.46
CA GLU A 65 -17.64 20.72 -4.57
C GLU A 65 -16.72 19.50 -4.60
N TRP A 66 -17.00 18.46 -3.81
CA TRP A 66 -16.28 17.20 -3.92
C TRP A 66 -16.44 16.56 -5.31
N ALA A 67 -17.66 16.53 -5.84
CA ALA A 67 -17.91 16.05 -7.20
C ALA A 67 -17.13 16.88 -8.24
N ARG A 68 -17.09 18.22 -8.10
CA ARG A 68 -16.29 19.09 -8.97
C ARG A 68 -14.79 18.75 -8.91
N ARG A 69 -14.26 18.48 -7.73
CA ARG A 69 -12.86 18.08 -7.53
C ARG A 69 -12.56 16.72 -8.18
N ALA A 70 -13.46 15.75 -8.06
CA ALA A 70 -13.34 14.48 -8.79
C ALA A 70 -13.31 14.69 -10.32
N GLN A 71 -14.19 15.55 -10.86
CA GLN A 71 -14.17 15.89 -12.29
C GLN A 71 -12.88 16.62 -12.72
N ALA A 72 -12.29 17.44 -11.86
CA ALA A 72 -11.00 18.07 -12.13
C ALA A 72 -9.88 17.02 -12.26
N VAL A 73 -9.85 16.03 -11.38
CA VAL A 73 -8.89 14.91 -11.45
C VAL A 73 -9.12 14.06 -12.70
N LYS A 74 -10.38 13.75 -13.03
CA LYS A 74 -10.71 13.07 -14.30
C LYS A 74 -10.22 13.88 -15.51
N GLY A 75 -10.36 15.21 -15.49
CA GLY A 75 -9.82 16.10 -16.51
C GLY A 75 -8.29 16.04 -16.64
N ALA A 76 -7.57 15.96 -15.52
CA ALA A 76 -6.12 15.75 -15.49
C ALA A 76 -5.72 14.40 -16.10
N PHE A 77 -6.44 13.33 -15.78
CA PHE A 77 -6.25 12.01 -16.39
C PHE A 77 -6.43 12.07 -17.91
N ILE A 78 -7.54 12.64 -18.39
CA ILE A 78 -7.82 12.78 -19.82
C ILE A 78 -6.71 13.58 -20.52
N HIS A 79 -6.24 14.68 -19.92
CA HIS A 79 -5.15 15.48 -20.46
C HIS A 79 -3.87 14.64 -20.62
N ALA A 80 -3.45 13.98 -19.55
CA ALA A 80 -2.25 13.16 -19.54
C ALA A 80 -2.33 11.96 -20.50
N TYR A 81 -3.44 11.21 -20.46
CA TYR A 81 -3.64 10.02 -21.27
C TYR A 81 -3.75 10.37 -22.77
N ARG A 82 -4.46 11.44 -23.14
CA ARG A 82 -4.52 11.87 -24.55
C ARG A 82 -3.18 12.42 -25.05
N GLY A 83 -2.39 13.04 -24.18
CA GLY A 83 -1.00 13.38 -24.47
C GLY A 83 -0.17 12.13 -24.79
N TYR A 84 -0.28 11.11 -23.95
CA TYR A 84 0.32 9.80 -24.18
C TYR A 84 -0.18 9.16 -25.49
N GLU A 85 -1.50 9.05 -25.71
CA GLU A 85 -2.07 8.47 -26.94
C GLU A 85 -1.54 9.18 -28.20
N LYS A 86 -1.38 10.51 -28.15
CA LYS A 86 -0.93 11.28 -29.30
C LYS A 86 0.55 11.04 -29.65
N PHE A 87 1.41 10.87 -28.66
CA PHE A 87 2.86 10.90 -28.86
C PHE A 87 3.57 9.57 -28.58
N ALA A 88 2.92 8.63 -27.89
CA ALA A 88 3.54 7.41 -27.37
C ALA A 88 2.59 6.20 -27.30
N PHE A 89 1.44 6.20 -27.99
CA PHE A 89 0.52 5.06 -27.91
C PHE A 89 1.17 3.74 -28.36
N GLY A 90 1.02 2.70 -27.53
CA GLY A 90 1.70 1.41 -27.73
C GLY A 90 3.18 1.39 -27.35
N ARG A 91 3.73 2.51 -26.86
CA ARG A 91 5.06 2.62 -26.22
C ARG A 91 4.87 2.78 -24.72
N ASP A 92 5.91 2.54 -23.93
CA ASP A 92 5.74 2.45 -22.49
C ASP A 92 5.29 3.77 -21.88
N GLU A 93 6.01 4.86 -22.16
CA GLU A 93 5.72 6.18 -21.57
C GLU A 93 5.95 7.33 -22.56
N VAL A 94 5.36 8.48 -22.27
CA VAL A 94 5.62 9.75 -22.98
C VAL A 94 6.57 10.61 -22.16
N MET A 95 7.60 11.16 -22.80
CA MET A 95 8.43 12.21 -22.21
C MET A 95 7.74 13.59 -22.40
N PRO A 96 7.17 14.18 -21.34
CA PRO A 96 6.14 15.23 -21.42
C PRO A 96 6.65 16.63 -21.80
N LEU A 97 7.96 16.86 -21.84
CA LEU A 97 8.59 18.12 -22.27
C LEU A 97 9.05 18.05 -23.74
N THR A 98 9.41 16.86 -24.22
CA THR A 98 9.93 16.66 -25.59
C THR A 98 8.92 15.99 -26.53
N ASN A 99 7.83 15.42 -26.01
CA ASN A 99 6.81 14.69 -26.78
C ASN A 99 7.39 13.49 -27.55
N VAL A 100 8.34 12.80 -26.93
CA VAL A 100 9.02 11.64 -27.51
C VAL A 100 8.66 10.40 -26.66
N PRO A 101 8.35 9.25 -27.26
CA PRO A 101 8.12 8.02 -26.51
C PRO A 101 9.41 7.46 -25.92
N ILE A 102 9.30 6.70 -24.84
CA ILE A 102 10.38 5.91 -24.26
C ILE A 102 9.87 4.51 -23.91
N ASP A 103 10.72 3.50 -24.14
CA ASP A 103 10.45 2.11 -23.71
C ASP A 103 11.44 1.72 -22.62
N ASN A 104 11.02 1.87 -21.37
CA ASN A 104 11.74 1.55 -20.15
C ASN A 104 11.16 0.31 -19.43
N PHE A 105 10.04 -0.23 -19.92
CA PHE A 105 9.28 -1.34 -19.36
C PHE A 105 8.84 -2.34 -20.44
N ASN A 106 9.82 -2.92 -21.14
CA ASN A 106 9.67 -3.95 -22.18
C ASN A 106 9.11 -3.47 -23.54
N GLY A 107 8.61 -2.25 -23.66
CA GLY A 107 8.01 -1.72 -24.89
C GLY A 107 6.64 -2.33 -25.21
N TRP A 108 5.88 -2.71 -24.19
CA TRP A 108 4.55 -3.31 -24.35
C TRP A 108 3.40 -2.33 -24.05
N GLY A 109 3.72 -1.06 -23.82
CA GLY A 109 2.71 -0.04 -23.62
C GLY A 109 2.24 0.03 -22.17
N VAL A 110 3.16 0.04 -21.20
CA VAL A 110 2.83 0.03 -19.76
C VAL A 110 1.83 1.12 -19.36
N THR A 111 1.97 2.36 -19.86
CA THR A 111 1.02 3.43 -19.58
C THR A 111 -0.40 3.10 -20.04
N MET A 112 -0.55 2.44 -21.18
CA MET A 112 -1.85 1.99 -21.67
C MET A 112 -2.46 0.95 -20.72
N VAL A 113 -1.69 -0.08 -20.35
CA VAL A 113 -2.17 -1.20 -19.53
C VAL A 113 -2.50 -0.76 -18.10
N ASP A 114 -1.61 0.02 -17.47
CA ASP A 114 -1.79 0.57 -16.12
C ASP A 114 -3.01 1.51 -16.03
N SER A 115 -3.41 2.11 -17.15
CA SER A 115 -4.52 3.05 -17.19
C SER A 115 -5.88 2.40 -17.34
N LEU A 116 -5.96 1.12 -17.75
CA LEU A 116 -7.21 0.47 -18.16
C LEU A 116 -8.29 0.48 -17.07
N ASP A 117 -7.94 0.09 -15.85
CA ASP A 117 -8.89 0.06 -14.75
C ASP A 117 -9.28 1.46 -14.26
N THR A 118 -8.36 2.42 -14.32
CA THR A 118 -8.63 3.83 -14.01
C THR A 118 -9.65 4.40 -14.98
N MET A 119 -9.53 4.08 -16.28
CA MET A 119 -10.52 4.47 -17.29
C MET A 119 -11.90 3.92 -16.95
N LEU A 120 -12.00 2.64 -16.57
CA LEU A 120 -13.25 2.02 -16.16
C LEU A 120 -13.87 2.74 -14.94
N LEU A 121 -13.06 3.01 -13.91
CA LEU A 121 -13.50 3.70 -12.69
C LEU A 121 -13.93 5.15 -12.94
N MET A 122 -13.31 5.82 -13.91
CA MET A 122 -13.66 7.18 -14.31
C MET A 122 -14.80 7.23 -15.34
N GLY A 123 -15.26 6.09 -15.87
CA GLY A 123 -16.25 6.04 -16.96
C GLY A 123 -15.71 6.63 -18.27
N LEU A 124 -14.48 6.26 -18.63
CA LEU A 124 -13.77 6.62 -19.86
C LEU A 124 -13.80 5.44 -20.84
N THR A 125 -15.01 5.03 -21.23
CA THR A 125 -15.22 3.84 -22.06
C THR A 125 -14.57 3.99 -23.44
N GLU A 126 -14.58 5.18 -24.03
CA GLU A 126 -13.98 5.41 -25.35
C GLU A 126 -12.45 5.22 -25.35
N GLU A 127 -11.75 5.75 -24.35
CA GLU A 127 -10.32 5.53 -24.16
C GLU A 127 -10.01 4.05 -23.93
N PHE A 128 -10.81 3.37 -23.10
CA PHE A 128 -10.66 1.94 -22.81
C PHE A 128 -10.82 1.07 -24.07
N GLU A 129 -11.88 1.31 -24.85
CA GLU A 129 -12.15 0.57 -26.09
C GLU A 129 -11.04 0.76 -27.14
N ARG A 130 -10.42 1.94 -27.22
CA ARG A 130 -9.27 2.18 -28.13
C ARG A 130 -8.02 1.39 -27.74
N ALA A 131 -7.85 1.07 -26.45
CA ALA A 131 -6.72 0.30 -25.96
C ALA A 131 -6.84 -1.21 -26.25
N LEU A 132 -8.05 -1.76 -26.30
CA LEU A 132 -8.28 -3.20 -26.44
C LEU A 132 -7.61 -3.84 -27.67
N PRO A 133 -7.64 -3.25 -28.88
CA PRO A 133 -6.96 -3.83 -30.04
C PRO A 133 -5.44 -3.97 -29.85
N LEU A 134 -4.80 -3.07 -29.10
CA LEU A 134 -3.37 -3.17 -28.81
C LEU A 134 -3.10 -4.28 -27.79
N VAL A 135 -3.96 -4.41 -26.78
CA VAL A 135 -3.88 -5.51 -25.80
C VAL A 135 -4.03 -6.86 -26.51
N GLU A 136 -5.02 -6.99 -27.40
CA GLU A 136 -5.26 -8.20 -28.19
C GLU A 136 -4.04 -8.61 -29.03
N GLN A 137 -3.37 -7.64 -29.65
CA GLN A 137 -2.20 -7.87 -30.51
C GLN A 137 -0.91 -8.16 -29.74
N THR A 138 -0.89 -7.95 -28.42
CA THR A 138 0.32 -8.09 -27.61
C THR A 138 0.69 -9.56 -27.38
N THR A 139 1.92 -9.92 -27.75
CA THR A 139 2.49 -11.27 -27.58
C THR A 139 3.39 -11.39 -26.36
N PHE A 140 3.82 -10.26 -25.77
CA PHE A 140 4.83 -10.19 -24.72
C PHE A 140 6.17 -10.87 -25.08
N HIS A 141 6.46 -11.10 -26.35
CA HIS A 141 7.72 -11.70 -26.77
C HIS A 141 8.86 -10.69 -26.70
N LEU A 142 9.96 -11.08 -26.06
CA LEU A 142 11.21 -10.33 -26.04
C LEU A 142 12.23 -10.93 -27.01
N ASN A 143 13.09 -10.06 -27.54
CA ASN A 143 14.30 -10.50 -28.22
C ASN A 143 15.23 -11.23 -27.23
N ASP A 144 16.05 -12.16 -27.73
CA ASP A 144 16.89 -13.06 -26.91
C ASP A 144 17.85 -12.37 -25.93
N THR A 145 18.16 -11.09 -26.14
CA THR A 145 19.07 -10.30 -25.27
C THR A 145 18.34 -9.56 -24.15
N LEU A 146 17.02 -9.42 -24.24
CA LEU A 146 16.20 -8.65 -23.30
C LEU A 146 15.56 -9.58 -22.27
N HIS A 147 15.33 -9.06 -21.07
CA HIS A 147 14.69 -9.79 -19.97
C HIS A 147 13.70 -8.85 -19.29
N ALA A 148 12.48 -9.31 -19.07
CA ALA A 148 11.44 -8.56 -18.39
C ALA A 148 11.73 -8.54 -16.88
N PRO A 149 11.81 -7.38 -16.23
CA PRO A 149 11.90 -7.29 -14.77
C PRO A 149 10.63 -7.88 -14.17
N PHE A 150 10.76 -8.98 -13.42
CA PHE A 150 9.63 -9.81 -13.01
C PHE A 150 8.65 -9.03 -12.14
N PHE A 151 9.15 -8.40 -11.07
CA PHE A 151 8.36 -7.60 -10.14
C PHE A 151 7.56 -6.50 -10.85
N GLU A 152 8.25 -5.61 -11.58
CA GLU A 152 7.63 -4.51 -12.32
C GLU A 152 6.62 -5.01 -13.36
N THR A 153 6.89 -6.14 -14.00
CA THR A 153 5.97 -6.70 -15.00
C THR A 153 4.70 -7.26 -14.36
N VAL A 154 4.83 -7.88 -13.18
CA VAL A 154 3.68 -8.45 -12.47
C VAL A 154 2.76 -7.36 -11.95
N ILE A 155 3.30 -6.39 -11.20
CA ILE A 155 2.45 -5.40 -10.52
C ILE A 155 1.74 -4.48 -11.52
N ARG A 156 2.39 -4.15 -12.65
CA ARG A 156 1.88 -3.26 -13.72
C ARG A 156 1.03 -4.01 -14.73
N TYR A 157 1.67 -4.84 -15.56
CA TYR A 157 0.99 -5.49 -16.69
C TYR A 157 0.02 -6.57 -16.25
N LEU A 158 0.48 -7.53 -15.45
CA LEU A 158 -0.40 -8.62 -15.01
C LEU A 158 -1.51 -8.07 -14.10
N GLY A 159 -1.15 -7.16 -13.18
CA GLY A 159 -2.10 -6.49 -12.30
C GLY A 159 -3.15 -5.68 -13.05
N GLY A 160 -2.72 -4.81 -13.97
CA GLY A 160 -3.61 -3.96 -14.78
C GLY A 160 -4.56 -4.76 -15.67
N LEU A 161 -4.08 -5.81 -16.34
CA LEU A 161 -4.92 -6.70 -17.16
C LEU A 161 -5.96 -7.44 -16.31
N LEU A 162 -5.55 -7.99 -15.17
CA LEU A 162 -6.43 -8.73 -14.27
C LEU A 162 -7.49 -7.82 -13.63
N SER A 163 -7.10 -6.64 -13.16
CA SER A 163 -8.02 -5.66 -12.58
C SER A 163 -9.03 -5.15 -13.60
N ALA A 164 -8.56 -4.79 -14.79
CA ALA A 164 -9.44 -4.37 -15.87
C ALA A 164 -10.40 -5.50 -16.29
N HIS A 165 -9.94 -6.76 -16.32
CA HIS A 165 -10.82 -7.91 -16.50
C HIS A 165 -11.86 -8.04 -15.38
N ALA A 166 -11.45 -7.91 -14.12
CA ALA A 166 -12.35 -8.01 -12.97
C ALA A 166 -13.49 -6.96 -13.02
N LEU A 167 -13.18 -5.76 -13.52
CA LEU A 167 -14.13 -4.64 -13.60
C LEU A 167 -15.01 -4.68 -14.86
N SER A 168 -14.48 -5.13 -16.00
CA SER A 168 -15.18 -5.09 -17.30
C SER A 168 -15.77 -6.43 -17.73
N SER A 169 -15.27 -7.54 -17.21
CA SER A 169 -15.50 -8.91 -17.70
C SER A 169 -15.03 -9.15 -19.15
N GLU A 170 -14.17 -8.28 -19.71
CA GLU A 170 -13.65 -8.46 -21.08
C GLU A 170 -12.74 -9.70 -21.17
N PRO A 171 -13.08 -10.72 -21.98
CA PRO A 171 -12.37 -11.99 -21.99
C PRO A 171 -10.93 -11.88 -22.51
N ILE A 172 -10.66 -10.95 -23.43
CA ILE A 172 -9.33 -10.78 -24.02
C ILE A 172 -8.29 -10.39 -22.97
N LEU A 173 -8.69 -9.60 -21.96
CA LEU A 173 -7.82 -9.18 -20.87
C LEU A 173 -7.34 -10.37 -20.05
N LEU A 174 -8.25 -11.27 -19.66
CA LEU A 174 -7.89 -12.49 -18.95
C LEU A 174 -7.02 -13.42 -19.80
N ALA A 175 -7.33 -13.54 -21.09
CA ALA A 175 -6.54 -14.36 -22.00
C ALA A 175 -5.09 -13.85 -22.13
N ARG A 176 -4.89 -12.53 -22.22
CA ARG A 176 -3.54 -11.92 -22.24
C ARG A 176 -2.85 -12.02 -20.87
N ALA A 177 -3.57 -11.86 -19.77
CA ALA A 177 -3.04 -12.02 -18.42
C ALA A 177 -2.54 -13.46 -18.16
N ASP A 178 -3.30 -14.46 -18.58
CA ASP A 178 -2.91 -15.87 -18.46
C ASP A 178 -1.70 -16.23 -19.33
N ASP A 179 -1.64 -15.70 -20.56
CA ASP A 179 -0.44 -15.82 -21.40
C ASP A 179 0.79 -15.21 -20.73
N LEU A 180 0.68 -13.98 -20.19
CA LEU A 180 1.78 -13.32 -19.51
C LEU A 180 2.22 -14.08 -18.25
N GLY A 181 1.28 -14.51 -17.41
CA GLY A 181 1.57 -15.29 -16.20
C GLY A 181 2.30 -16.61 -16.49
N ARG A 182 2.01 -17.25 -17.64
CA ARG A 182 2.74 -18.42 -18.15
C ARG A 182 4.13 -18.05 -18.65
N LEU A 183 4.28 -16.97 -19.43
CA LEU A 183 5.57 -16.53 -19.99
C LEU A 183 6.56 -16.07 -18.90
N LEU A 184 6.05 -15.55 -17.77
CA LEU A 184 6.85 -15.18 -16.60
C LEU A 184 7.17 -16.36 -15.68
N SER A 185 6.47 -17.48 -15.82
CA SER A 185 6.64 -18.68 -14.97
C SER A 185 8.09 -19.16 -14.81
N PRO A 186 8.98 -19.08 -15.83
CA PRO A 186 10.37 -19.52 -15.66
C PRO A 186 11.14 -18.72 -14.61
N ALA A 187 10.70 -17.52 -14.23
CA ALA A 187 11.32 -16.75 -13.14
C ALA A 187 11.34 -17.53 -11.82
N PHE A 188 10.33 -18.36 -11.54
CA PHE A 188 10.23 -19.17 -10.32
C PHE A 188 11.12 -20.41 -10.32
N ASN A 189 11.81 -20.73 -11.43
CA ASN A 189 12.67 -21.92 -11.54
C ASN A 189 14.04 -21.72 -10.86
N THR A 190 14.07 -21.03 -9.72
CA THR A 190 15.24 -20.95 -8.84
C THR A 190 15.26 -22.15 -7.90
N SER A 191 16.41 -22.41 -7.24
CA SER A 191 16.49 -23.55 -6.30
C SER A 191 15.55 -23.42 -5.10
N SER A 192 15.26 -22.19 -4.66
CA SER A 192 14.31 -21.95 -3.57
C SER A 192 12.85 -21.89 -4.05
N GLY A 193 12.62 -21.46 -5.29
CA GLY A 193 11.29 -21.14 -5.81
C GLY A 193 10.89 -19.67 -5.68
N PHE A 194 11.70 -18.82 -5.03
CA PHE A 194 11.54 -17.37 -5.17
C PHE A 194 11.80 -16.95 -6.62
N PRO A 195 11.08 -15.95 -7.16
CA PRO A 195 11.29 -15.52 -8.53
C PRO A 195 12.65 -14.84 -8.69
N ALA A 196 13.30 -15.10 -9.82
CA ALA A 196 14.48 -14.36 -10.26
C ALA A 196 14.10 -12.90 -10.62
N TYR A 197 15.07 -11.99 -10.54
CA TYR A 197 14.88 -10.57 -10.84
C TYR A 197 14.24 -10.31 -12.21
N ALA A 198 14.69 -11.01 -13.25
CA ALA A 198 14.16 -10.86 -14.60
C ALA A 198 14.16 -12.17 -15.38
N VAL A 199 13.28 -12.25 -16.39
CA VAL A 199 13.08 -13.43 -17.24
C VAL A 199 12.87 -13.04 -18.70
N ASN A 200 13.49 -13.75 -19.64
CA ASN A 200 13.16 -13.65 -21.04
C ASN A 200 11.90 -14.47 -21.32
N THR A 201 10.87 -13.83 -21.88
CA THR A 201 9.55 -14.44 -22.10
C THR A 201 9.50 -15.46 -23.23
N VAL A 202 10.54 -15.57 -24.07
CA VAL A 202 10.62 -16.54 -25.17
C VAL A 202 11.50 -17.72 -24.78
N SER A 203 12.75 -17.45 -24.38
CA SER A 203 13.72 -18.49 -24.03
C SER A 203 13.54 -19.05 -22.61
N GLY A 204 12.84 -18.33 -21.73
CA GLY A 204 12.72 -18.65 -20.31
C GLY A 204 14.01 -18.44 -19.51
N GLN A 205 15.07 -17.90 -20.13
CA GLN A 205 16.32 -17.59 -19.44
C GLN A 205 16.09 -16.52 -18.38
N THR A 206 16.62 -16.73 -17.18
CA THR A 206 16.55 -15.78 -16.07
C THR A 206 17.83 -14.97 -15.94
N ARG A 207 17.73 -13.78 -15.35
CA ARG A 207 18.84 -12.87 -15.06
C ARG A 207 18.65 -12.22 -13.71
N GLY A 208 19.75 -12.01 -12.98
CA GLY A 208 19.75 -11.30 -11.70
C GLY A 208 20.84 -11.81 -10.76
N PRO A 209 21.09 -11.08 -9.66
CA PRO A 209 21.91 -11.59 -8.56
C PRO A 209 21.22 -12.76 -7.84
N LEU A 210 22.00 -13.60 -7.15
CA LEU A 210 21.46 -14.63 -6.24
C LEU A 210 20.95 -14.04 -4.91
N THR A 211 21.39 -12.81 -4.60
CA THR A 211 20.82 -12.01 -3.50
C THR A 211 19.61 -11.28 -4.03
N ALA A 212 18.42 -11.66 -3.59
CA ALA A 212 17.18 -11.02 -3.97
C ALA A 212 16.73 -9.95 -2.97
N ILE A 213 15.88 -9.06 -3.46
CA ILE A 213 15.22 -8.00 -2.71
C ILE A 213 13.81 -8.47 -2.31
N LEU A 214 13.43 -8.20 -1.05
CA LEU A 214 12.17 -8.67 -0.46
C LEU A 214 10.94 -8.23 -1.29
N ALA A 215 10.82 -6.95 -1.62
CA ALA A 215 9.71 -6.45 -2.45
C ALA A 215 9.62 -7.18 -3.80
N GLU A 216 10.76 -7.44 -4.45
CA GLU A 216 10.76 -8.08 -5.77
C GLU A 216 10.31 -9.55 -5.74
N ILE A 217 10.59 -10.26 -4.65
CA ILE A 217 10.26 -11.70 -4.51
C ILE A 217 8.91 -11.96 -3.84
N ALA A 218 8.36 -10.97 -3.15
CA ALA A 218 7.20 -11.13 -2.27
C ALA A 218 6.08 -10.11 -2.54
N SER A 219 6.02 -9.58 -3.77
CA SER A 219 4.95 -8.70 -4.27
C SER A 219 4.39 -9.18 -5.61
N CYS A 220 4.08 -10.47 -5.69
CA CYS A 220 3.42 -11.10 -6.85
C CYS A 220 2.23 -11.99 -6.46
N GLN A 221 2.04 -12.19 -5.16
CA GLN A 221 1.11 -13.19 -4.66
C GLN A 221 -0.35 -12.81 -4.92
N LEU A 222 -0.72 -11.52 -4.87
CA LEU A 222 -2.09 -11.10 -5.15
C LEU A 222 -2.48 -11.39 -6.61
N GLU A 223 -1.60 -11.03 -7.55
CA GLU A 223 -1.79 -11.20 -8.99
C GLU A 223 -1.89 -12.69 -9.34
N TYR A 224 -0.95 -13.51 -8.85
CA TYR A 224 -0.95 -14.94 -9.12
C TYR A 224 -2.11 -15.67 -8.44
N LEU A 225 -2.51 -15.25 -7.23
CA LEU A 225 -3.66 -15.84 -6.53
C LEU A 225 -4.97 -15.52 -7.26
N TYR A 226 -5.16 -14.28 -7.69
CA TYR A 226 -6.34 -13.91 -8.48
C TYR A 226 -6.32 -14.51 -9.88
N LEU A 227 -5.16 -14.61 -10.54
CA LEU A 227 -5.03 -15.32 -11.81
C LEU A 227 -5.42 -16.80 -11.67
N ALA A 228 -5.00 -17.45 -10.58
CA ALA A 228 -5.42 -18.83 -10.28
C ALA A 228 -6.94 -18.94 -10.09
N LYS A 229 -7.54 -17.99 -9.37
CA LYS A 229 -8.99 -17.91 -9.16
C LYS A 229 -9.75 -17.71 -10.49
N ALA A 230 -9.27 -16.81 -11.35
CA ALA A 230 -9.94 -16.47 -12.60
C ALA A 230 -9.80 -17.55 -13.68
N THR A 231 -8.68 -18.28 -13.70
CA THR A 231 -8.38 -19.30 -14.72
C THR A 231 -8.68 -20.74 -14.28
N GLY A 232 -8.78 -20.99 -12.97
CA GLY A 232 -8.86 -22.33 -12.40
C GLY A 232 -7.55 -23.12 -12.44
N LYS A 233 -6.41 -22.50 -12.79
CA LYS A 233 -5.12 -23.19 -12.94
C LYS A 233 -4.34 -23.23 -11.64
N LYS A 234 -4.10 -24.44 -11.13
CA LYS A 234 -3.37 -24.69 -9.88
C LYS A 234 -1.93 -24.19 -9.90
N GLU A 235 -1.27 -24.20 -11.05
CA GLU A 235 0.13 -23.75 -11.19
C GLU A 235 0.35 -22.29 -10.76
N HIS A 236 -0.66 -21.43 -10.93
CA HIS A 236 -0.58 -20.03 -10.51
C HIS A 236 -0.73 -19.91 -8.99
N PHE A 237 -1.63 -20.70 -8.40
CA PHE A 237 -1.81 -20.78 -6.95
C PHE A 237 -0.54 -21.31 -6.27
N ASP A 238 0.04 -22.38 -6.80
CA ASP A 238 1.21 -23.04 -6.22
C ASP A 238 2.42 -22.10 -6.12
N LYS A 239 2.62 -21.21 -7.11
CA LYS A 239 3.69 -20.19 -7.08
C LYS A 239 3.52 -19.19 -5.94
N ALA A 240 2.33 -18.58 -5.84
CA ALA A 240 2.03 -17.61 -4.79
C ALA A 240 2.11 -18.25 -3.40
N ASN A 241 1.53 -19.43 -3.24
CA ASN A 241 1.50 -20.13 -1.96
C ASN A 241 2.89 -20.61 -1.53
N HIS A 242 3.75 -21.03 -2.48
CA HIS A 242 5.12 -21.43 -2.18
C HIS A 242 5.96 -20.26 -1.64
N ILE A 243 5.80 -19.04 -2.18
CA ILE A 243 6.44 -17.83 -1.63
C ILE A 243 6.01 -17.63 -0.18
N ASN A 244 4.71 -17.69 0.13
CA ASN A 244 4.23 -17.51 1.50
C ASN A 244 4.82 -18.55 2.46
N HIS A 245 4.92 -19.82 2.06
CA HIS A 245 5.55 -20.86 2.86
C HIS A 245 7.05 -20.59 3.12
N LEU A 246 7.80 -20.08 2.14
CA LEU A 246 9.21 -19.71 2.33
C LEU A 246 9.36 -18.56 3.33
N LEU A 247 8.49 -17.55 3.26
CA LEU A 247 8.52 -16.41 4.18
C LEU A 247 8.11 -16.82 5.60
N GLU A 248 7.07 -17.64 5.74
CA GLU A 248 6.56 -18.13 7.02
C GLU A 248 7.57 -19.03 7.75
N SER A 249 8.23 -19.92 7.00
CA SER A 249 9.21 -20.86 7.56
C SER A 249 10.59 -20.22 7.85
N ALA A 250 10.77 -18.94 7.52
CA ALA A 250 12.01 -18.24 7.80
C ALA A 250 12.22 -18.04 9.31
N ALA A 251 13.40 -18.42 9.81
CA ALA A 251 13.76 -18.24 11.23
C ALA A 251 14.14 -16.77 11.52
N LEU A 252 13.14 -15.92 11.79
CA LEU A 252 13.34 -14.46 11.85
C LEU A 252 13.56 -13.88 13.25
N GLY A 253 13.12 -14.54 14.34
CA GLY A 253 12.96 -13.82 15.60
C GLY A 253 14.25 -13.41 16.31
N THR A 254 15.34 -14.17 16.23
CA THR A 254 16.57 -13.82 16.99
C THR A 254 17.26 -12.55 16.46
N GLN A 255 17.26 -12.34 15.15
CA GLN A 255 18.01 -11.26 14.51
C GLN A 255 17.13 -10.12 14.01
N TYR A 256 15.92 -10.44 13.54
CA TYR A 256 15.03 -9.49 12.87
C TYR A 256 13.79 -9.14 13.71
N GLY A 257 13.64 -9.77 14.89
CA GLY A 257 12.50 -9.53 15.76
C GLY A 257 11.16 -9.85 15.08
N GLY A 258 11.13 -10.87 14.23
CA GLY A 258 9.91 -11.35 13.55
C GLY A 258 9.48 -10.58 12.30
N MET A 259 10.21 -9.54 11.88
CA MET A 259 9.96 -8.81 10.64
C MET A 259 10.80 -9.38 9.49
N LEU A 260 10.26 -9.36 8.27
CA LEU A 260 10.99 -9.80 7.07
C LEU A 260 12.11 -8.79 6.74
N PRO A 261 13.38 -9.22 6.57
CA PRO A 261 14.48 -8.32 6.20
C PRO A 261 14.54 -8.08 4.69
N VAL A 262 15.29 -7.06 4.28
CA VAL A 262 15.37 -6.63 2.87
C VAL A 262 16.00 -7.67 1.94
N ARG A 263 17.04 -8.38 2.38
CA ARG A 263 17.84 -9.25 1.48
C ARG A 263 17.65 -10.74 1.76
N TRP A 264 17.46 -11.51 0.68
CA TRP A 264 17.19 -12.94 0.68
C TRP A 264 18.10 -13.71 -0.28
N ASN A 265 18.25 -15.01 -0.04
CA ASN A 265 19.05 -15.90 -0.87
C ASN A 265 18.14 -16.75 -1.77
N LEU A 266 18.24 -16.58 -3.10
CA LEU A 266 17.43 -17.32 -4.08
C LEU A 266 17.75 -18.82 -4.15
N THR A 267 18.88 -19.26 -3.59
CA THR A 267 19.24 -20.68 -3.54
C THR A 267 18.63 -21.36 -2.32
N SER A 268 18.81 -20.79 -1.12
CA SER A 268 18.36 -21.41 0.12
C SER A 268 16.93 -21.04 0.52
N GLY A 269 16.36 -19.95 -0.02
CA GLY A 269 15.05 -19.45 0.37
C GLY A 269 15.03 -18.77 1.75
N THR A 270 16.20 -18.44 2.30
CA THR A 270 16.34 -17.82 3.63
C THR A 270 16.83 -16.38 3.51
N PRO A 271 16.72 -15.56 4.58
CA PRO A 271 17.41 -14.28 4.64
C PRO A 271 18.90 -14.44 4.29
N TRP A 272 19.46 -13.46 3.58
CA TRP A 272 20.86 -13.49 3.17
C TRP A 272 21.79 -13.43 4.39
N ASP A 273 22.90 -14.17 4.38
CA ASP A 273 23.89 -14.13 5.46
C ASP A 273 24.51 -12.72 5.55
N GLY A 274 24.30 -12.03 6.67
CA GLY A 274 24.66 -10.61 6.82
C GLY A 274 23.59 -9.63 6.33
N SER A 275 22.40 -10.11 5.97
CA SER A 275 21.20 -9.29 5.92
C SER A 275 20.98 -8.72 7.31
N ALA A 276 21.17 -7.42 7.43
CA ALA A 276 21.07 -6.70 8.68
C ALA A 276 20.18 -5.49 8.49
N GLN A 277 19.31 -5.45 7.47
CA GLN A 277 18.49 -4.28 7.18
C GLN A 277 17.01 -4.62 7.33
N LEU A 278 16.34 -3.87 8.20
CA LEU A 278 14.90 -3.75 8.24
C LEU A 278 14.52 -2.44 7.58
N SER A 279 13.53 -2.48 6.70
CA SER A 279 13.00 -1.32 6.01
C SER A 279 11.51 -1.49 5.81
N VAL A 280 10.81 -0.37 5.70
CA VAL A 280 9.44 -0.29 5.15
C VAL A 280 9.41 0.68 3.96
N GLY A 281 10.56 1.14 3.49
CA GLY A 281 10.69 1.96 2.28
C GLY A 281 11.01 1.07 1.09
N ALA A 282 11.74 1.65 0.14
CA ALA A 282 12.18 0.95 -1.05
C ALA A 282 12.77 -0.42 -0.71
N ALA A 283 12.50 -1.43 -1.54
CA ALA A 283 13.00 -2.80 -1.43
C ALA A 283 12.30 -3.71 -0.40
N ALA A 284 11.37 -3.19 0.41
CA ALA A 284 10.60 -4.00 1.39
C ALA A 284 9.12 -3.64 1.51
N ASP A 285 8.75 -2.39 1.24
CA ASP A 285 7.40 -1.81 1.23
C ASP A 285 6.26 -2.80 0.87
N SER A 286 6.12 -3.13 -0.41
CA SER A 286 5.01 -3.88 -1.00
C SER A 286 4.93 -5.33 -0.49
N ALA A 287 6.06 -5.92 -0.08
CA ALA A 287 6.03 -7.24 0.53
C ALA A 287 5.34 -7.23 1.89
N HIS A 288 5.55 -6.18 2.70
CA HIS A 288 4.83 -6.00 3.96
C HIS A 288 3.36 -5.65 3.73
N GLU A 289 3.09 -4.88 2.68
CA GLU A 289 1.74 -4.56 2.24
C GLU A 289 0.93 -5.81 1.89
N TYR A 290 1.54 -6.73 1.15
CA TYR A 290 0.89 -7.94 0.64
C TYR A 290 0.53 -8.92 1.76
N LEU A 291 1.16 -8.84 2.94
CA LEU A 291 0.78 -9.68 4.09
C LEU A 291 -0.68 -9.45 4.50
N LEU A 292 -1.09 -8.19 4.68
CA LEU A 292 -2.49 -7.90 5.00
C LEU A 292 -3.39 -8.12 3.79
N LYS A 293 -2.96 -7.64 2.62
CA LYS A 293 -3.78 -7.66 1.42
C LYS A 293 -4.08 -9.08 0.94
N GLN A 294 -3.17 -10.05 1.09
CA GLN A 294 -3.43 -11.45 0.78
C GLN A 294 -4.46 -12.08 1.71
N TYR A 295 -4.36 -11.78 3.01
CA TYR A 295 -5.37 -12.22 3.97
C TYR A 295 -6.76 -11.69 3.59
N LEU A 296 -6.86 -10.41 3.21
CA LEU A 296 -8.12 -9.82 2.76
C LEU A 296 -8.63 -10.43 1.45
N LEU A 297 -7.76 -10.57 0.43
CA LEU A 297 -8.11 -11.06 -0.90
C LEU A 297 -8.68 -12.49 -0.84
N SER A 298 -8.09 -13.34 0.00
CA SER A 298 -8.51 -14.73 0.22
C SER A 298 -9.80 -14.90 1.03
N GLY A 299 -10.53 -13.81 1.30
CA GLY A 299 -11.73 -13.88 2.13
C GLY A 299 -11.41 -14.18 3.60
N LYS A 300 -10.25 -13.71 4.08
CA LYS A 300 -9.78 -13.86 5.46
C LYS A 300 -9.43 -15.30 5.87
N THR A 301 -8.93 -16.10 4.92
CA THR A 301 -8.53 -17.50 5.19
C THR A 301 -7.03 -17.74 5.31
N ASP A 302 -6.18 -16.88 4.73
CA ASP A 302 -4.72 -17.02 4.79
C ASP A 302 -4.14 -16.56 6.15
N LYS A 303 -4.22 -17.45 7.15
CA LYS A 303 -3.74 -17.16 8.50
C LYS A 303 -2.24 -16.87 8.57
N ALA A 304 -1.43 -17.53 7.75
CA ALA A 304 0.03 -17.32 7.75
C ALA A 304 0.37 -15.86 7.42
N SER A 305 -0.27 -15.30 6.39
CA SER A 305 -0.10 -13.89 6.03
C SER A 305 -0.59 -12.94 7.12
N LEU A 306 -1.70 -13.26 7.80
CA LEU A 306 -2.18 -12.48 8.95
C LEU A 306 -1.16 -12.48 10.10
N GLU A 307 -0.61 -13.63 10.47
CA GLU A 307 0.38 -13.71 11.56
C GLU A 307 1.67 -12.96 11.22
N MET A 308 2.16 -13.09 9.99
CA MET A 308 3.31 -12.33 9.50
C MET A 308 3.04 -10.82 9.52
N TYR A 309 1.82 -10.38 9.17
CA TYR A 309 1.40 -8.99 9.26
C TYR A 309 1.44 -8.48 10.71
N LEU A 310 0.90 -9.24 11.67
CA LEU A 310 0.91 -8.87 13.09
C LEU A 310 2.33 -8.76 13.64
N ARG A 311 3.23 -9.70 13.27
CA ARG A 311 4.64 -9.66 13.68
C ARG A 311 5.38 -8.47 13.10
N THR A 312 5.22 -8.23 11.80
CA THR A 312 5.81 -7.11 11.08
C THR A 312 5.37 -5.77 11.67
N THR A 313 4.07 -5.56 11.83
CA THR A 313 3.53 -4.30 12.39
C THR A 313 3.94 -4.09 13.84
N THR A 314 4.00 -5.15 14.65
CA THR A 314 4.51 -5.08 16.04
C THR A 314 5.98 -4.69 16.08
N ARG A 315 6.81 -5.24 15.19
CA ARG A 315 8.22 -4.88 15.08
C ARG A 315 8.39 -3.42 14.64
N ILE A 316 7.63 -2.96 13.66
CA ILE A 316 7.62 -1.56 13.22
C ILE A 316 7.28 -0.64 14.40
N ILE A 317 6.14 -0.88 15.07
CA ILE A 317 5.65 -0.08 16.20
C ILE A 317 6.71 0.04 17.29
N THR A 318 7.29 -1.09 17.67
CA THR A 318 8.20 -1.12 18.80
C THR A 318 9.56 -0.55 18.45
N SER A 319 10.10 -0.83 17.26
CA SER A 319 11.54 -0.62 16.99
C SER A 319 11.87 0.36 15.87
N LEU A 320 10.93 0.69 14.98
CA LEU A 320 11.20 1.54 13.79
C LEU A 320 10.48 2.89 13.82
N LEU A 321 9.58 3.13 14.79
CA LEU A 321 8.88 4.41 14.92
C LEU A 321 9.58 5.34 15.91
N TYR A 322 9.76 6.60 15.51
CA TYR A 322 10.45 7.64 16.27
C TYR A 322 9.66 8.96 16.26
N LEU A 323 9.92 9.81 17.24
CA LEU A 323 9.42 11.18 17.29
C LEU A 323 10.50 12.20 16.99
N SER A 324 10.21 13.16 16.12
CA SER A 324 11.08 14.30 15.93
C SER A 324 11.11 15.20 17.18
N PRO A 325 12.24 15.88 17.48
CA PRO A 325 12.40 16.62 18.73
C PRO A 325 11.59 17.92 18.80
N THR A 326 11.24 18.55 17.67
CA THR A 326 10.62 19.89 17.68
C THR A 326 9.09 19.79 17.65
N ARG A 327 8.52 19.32 16.53
CA ARG A 327 7.06 19.23 16.36
C ARG A 327 6.49 17.90 16.85
N HIS A 328 7.34 16.96 17.28
CA HIS A 328 6.92 15.60 17.63
C HIS A 328 6.17 14.95 16.47
N LEU A 329 6.80 14.98 15.29
CA LEU A 329 6.34 14.27 14.09
C LEU A 329 6.67 12.79 14.27
N LEU A 330 5.68 11.93 14.06
CA LEU A 330 5.89 10.49 14.01
C LEU A 330 6.47 10.11 12.66
N TYR A 331 7.60 9.42 12.63
CA TYR A 331 8.19 8.91 11.39
C TYR A 331 8.68 7.49 11.59
N VAL A 332 8.71 6.74 10.49
CA VAL A 332 9.34 5.42 10.43
C VAL A 332 10.73 5.56 9.80
N THR A 333 11.64 4.66 10.19
CA THR A 333 13.00 4.64 9.69
C THR A 333 13.44 3.24 9.32
N ASP A 334 14.31 3.18 8.32
CA ASP A 334 15.17 2.02 8.10
C ASP A 334 16.09 1.79 9.30
N ALA A 335 16.45 0.53 9.54
CA ALA A 335 17.37 0.18 10.61
C ALA A 335 18.35 -0.92 10.21
N SER A 336 19.60 -0.75 10.64
CA SER A 336 20.57 -1.83 10.68
C SER A 336 20.38 -2.65 11.96
N VAL A 337 20.25 -3.98 11.86
CA VAL A 337 19.98 -4.90 12.95
C VAL A 337 21.11 -5.89 13.15
N SER A 338 21.45 -6.09 14.42
CA SER A 338 22.26 -7.19 14.91
C SER A 338 21.46 -7.94 15.99
N PRO A 339 21.90 -9.13 16.44
CA PRO A 339 21.22 -9.85 17.52
C PRO A 339 21.05 -9.06 18.84
N THR A 340 21.78 -7.96 19.03
CA THR A 340 21.73 -7.16 20.27
C THR A 340 21.41 -5.70 20.05
N THR A 341 21.43 -5.20 18.81
CA THR A 341 21.27 -3.76 18.54
C THR A 341 20.42 -3.51 17.30
N THR A 342 19.68 -2.40 17.32
CA THR A 342 18.94 -1.87 16.18
C THR A 342 19.30 -0.40 16.04
N SER A 343 19.97 -0.07 14.94
CA SER A 343 20.53 1.26 14.65
C SER A 343 19.72 1.92 13.54
N PRO A 344 18.92 2.95 13.85
CA PRO A 344 18.10 3.65 12.85
C PRO A 344 18.95 4.51 11.90
N SER A 345 18.50 4.64 10.65
CA SER A 345 19.06 5.59 9.67
C SER A 345 18.51 7.02 9.84
N HIS A 346 17.32 7.12 10.44
CA HIS A 346 16.44 8.29 10.51
C HIS A 346 16.05 8.88 9.14
N VAL A 347 16.20 8.10 8.07
CA VAL A 347 15.67 8.44 6.75
C VAL A 347 14.21 8.04 6.70
N PHE A 348 13.36 8.97 6.25
CA PHE A 348 11.95 8.75 5.99
C PHE A 348 11.69 9.03 4.51
N GLU A 349 11.21 8.01 3.81
CA GLU A 349 11.03 8.02 2.35
C GLU A 349 9.58 8.35 2.00
N HIS A 350 9.36 8.96 0.84
CA HIS A 350 8.03 9.08 0.27
C HIS A 350 7.40 7.68 0.05
N LEU A 351 8.21 6.70 -0.36
CA LEU A 351 7.77 5.30 -0.49
C LEU A 351 7.22 4.73 0.82
N SER A 352 7.79 5.08 1.98
CA SER A 352 7.29 4.64 3.29
C SER A 352 5.92 5.22 3.65
N CYS A 353 5.41 6.20 2.88
CA CYS A 353 4.11 6.82 3.13
C CYS A 353 2.90 5.99 2.69
N PHE A 354 3.07 4.76 2.21
CA PHE A 354 1.97 3.78 2.05
C PHE A 354 1.53 3.20 3.41
N LEU A 355 2.47 3.17 4.36
CA LEU A 355 2.32 2.51 5.65
C LEU A 355 1.15 3.03 6.50
N PRO A 356 0.86 4.35 6.59
CA PRO A 356 -0.36 4.82 7.25
C PRO A 356 -1.63 4.16 6.71
N GLY A 357 -1.73 4.04 5.38
CA GLY A 357 -2.79 3.37 4.64
C GLY A 357 -2.94 1.91 5.06
N LEU A 358 -1.81 1.18 5.11
CA LEU A 358 -1.79 -0.22 5.56
C LEU A 358 -2.27 -0.38 7.01
N PHE A 359 -1.83 0.49 7.93
CA PHE A 359 -2.25 0.45 9.33
C PHE A 359 -3.74 0.75 9.49
N THR A 360 -4.27 1.79 8.83
CA THR A 360 -5.70 2.12 8.92
C THR A 360 -6.58 1.08 8.26
N LEU A 361 -6.14 0.47 7.16
CA LEU A 361 -6.83 -0.62 6.49
C LEU A 361 -6.99 -1.82 7.45
N GLY A 362 -5.89 -2.26 8.07
CA GLY A 362 -5.90 -3.36 9.03
C GLY A 362 -6.78 -3.06 10.25
N ALA A 363 -6.64 -1.88 10.85
CA ALA A 363 -7.45 -1.47 12.00
C ALA A 363 -8.96 -1.37 11.70
N SER A 364 -9.31 -1.14 10.44
CA SER A 364 -10.71 -0.96 10.03
C SER A 364 -11.39 -2.25 9.62
N LEU A 365 -10.65 -3.17 8.99
CA LEU A 365 -11.19 -4.41 8.44
C LEU A 365 -11.00 -5.63 9.33
N LEU A 366 -10.12 -5.55 10.34
CA LEU A 366 -9.86 -6.63 11.29
C LEU A 366 -10.35 -6.27 12.70
N PRO A 367 -10.91 -7.23 13.46
CA PRO A 367 -11.17 -7.08 14.89
C PRO A 367 -9.86 -7.19 15.68
N LEU A 368 -8.92 -6.25 15.50
CA LEU A 368 -7.61 -6.28 16.18
C LEU A 368 -7.74 -6.15 17.71
N ASP A 369 -8.86 -5.66 18.20
CA ASP A 369 -9.24 -5.62 19.61
C ASP A 369 -9.78 -6.95 20.15
N ASN A 370 -10.06 -7.92 19.27
CA ASN A 370 -10.49 -9.27 19.62
C ASN A 370 -9.86 -10.33 18.69
N LEU A 371 -8.57 -10.61 18.89
CA LEU A 371 -7.81 -11.54 18.04
C LEU A 371 -8.36 -12.99 18.04
N GLU A 372 -9.14 -13.38 19.05
CA GLU A 372 -9.81 -14.68 19.08
C GLU A 372 -10.78 -14.87 17.91
N GLU A 373 -11.42 -13.80 17.43
CA GLU A 373 -12.30 -13.84 16.24
C GLU A 373 -11.52 -14.15 14.96
N LEU A 374 -10.23 -13.81 14.93
CA LEU A 374 -9.32 -14.15 13.84
C LEU A 374 -8.73 -15.56 14.02
N GLY A 375 -9.01 -16.21 15.15
CA GLY A 375 -8.38 -17.47 15.55
C GLY A 375 -6.88 -17.31 15.73
N VAL A 376 -6.44 -16.15 16.25
CA VAL A 376 -5.05 -15.83 16.57
C VAL A 376 -4.93 -15.65 18.09
N ASN A 377 -3.91 -16.27 18.66
CA ASN A 377 -3.54 -16.08 20.06
C ASN A 377 -2.25 -15.25 20.15
N TRP A 378 -2.30 -14.15 20.90
CA TRP A 378 -1.16 -13.24 21.02
C TRP A 378 0.07 -13.89 21.68
N ASP A 379 -0.14 -14.82 22.63
CA ASP A 379 0.96 -15.53 23.25
C ASP A 379 1.64 -16.49 22.25
N ASP A 380 0.90 -17.10 21.33
CA ASP A 380 1.47 -17.92 20.26
C ASP A 380 2.28 -17.08 19.26
N ILE A 381 1.87 -15.83 19.00
CA ILE A 381 2.64 -14.86 18.20
C ILE A 381 4.00 -14.52 18.86
N ILE A 382 4.05 -14.50 20.20
CA ILE A 382 5.26 -14.14 20.97
C ILE A 382 6.17 -15.35 21.20
N ASP A 383 5.60 -16.47 21.64
CA ASP A 383 6.33 -17.62 22.17
C ASP A 383 6.39 -18.80 21.19
N GLY A 384 5.58 -18.79 20.12
CA GLY A 384 5.41 -19.88 19.16
C GLY A 384 4.27 -20.84 19.55
N ALA A 385 3.63 -21.44 18.55
CA ALA A 385 2.51 -22.35 18.76
C ALA A 385 2.92 -23.55 19.65
N GLY A 386 2.18 -23.81 20.72
CA GLY A 386 2.38 -25.01 21.56
C GLY A 386 3.26 -24.85 22.79
N ALA A 387 3.79 -23.64 23.08
CA ALA A 387 4.53 -23.35 24.31
C ALA A 387 3.70 -23.55 25.62
N GLY A 388 2.37 -23.58 25.50
CA GLY A 388 1.44 -23.85 26.61
C GLY A 388 1.14 -25.32 26.89
N SER A 389 1.58 -26.26 26.04
CA SER A 389 1.38 -27.69 26.27
C SER A 389 2.64 -28.29 26.92
N GLY A 390 2.54 -28.69 28.19
CA GLY A 390 3.66 -29.16 29.02
C GLY A 390 4.34 -30.47 28.58
N ARG A 391 4.87 -30.54 27.37
CA ARG A 391 5.82 -31.56 26.92
C ARG A 391 7.13 -30.88 26.52
N GLY A 392 8.15 -31.10 27.32
CA GLY A 392 9.44 -30.44 27.18
C GLY A 392 10.34 -30.98 26.07
N ALA A 393 11.52 -30.36 26.03
CA ALA A 393 12.76 -30.76 25.34
C ALA A 393 13.05 -30.13 23.96
N SER A 394 13.13 -28.80 23.89
CA SER A 394 14.39 -28.08 23.59
C SER A 394 14.18 -26.60 23.93
N GLY A 395 15.15 -25.93 24.56
CA GLY A 395 15.02 -24.53 24.98
C GLY A 395 15.06 -23.52 23.82
N LYS A 396 14.31 -23.75 22.74
CA LYS A 396 14.14 -22.88 21.58
C LYS A 396 12.65 -22.81 21.26
N GLY A 397 11.96 -21.78 21.73
CA GLY A 397 10.62 -21.45 21.22
C GLY A 397 10.71 -21.16 19.73
N GLU A 398 9.72 -21.63 18.97
CA GLU A 398 9.74 -21.84 17.52
C GLU A 398 10.05 -20.59 16.68
N TYR A 399 9.94 -19.38 17.26
CA TYR A 399 10.31 -18.13 16.57
C TYR A 399 11.57 -17.43 17.08
N GLY A 400 12.13 -17.81 18.23
CA GLY A 400 13.47 -17.33 18.63
C GLY A 400 13.59 -15.83 19.00
N LEU A 401 12.49 -15.10 19.29
CA LEU A 401 12.59 -13.71 19.79
C LEU A 401 13.55 -13.60 20.99
N THR A 402 14.23 -12.47 21.12
CA THR A 402 15.05 -12.20 22.32
C THR A 402 14.16 -11.99 23.56
N ARG A 403 14.74 -12.10 24.77
CA ARG A 403 13.99 -11.85 26.02
C ARG A 403 13.42 -10.44 26.08
N GLU A 404 14.17 -9.46 25.60
CA GLU A 404 13.78 -8.06 25.58
C GLU A 404 12.63 -7.81 24.60
N GLU A 405 12.70 -8.39 23.40
CA GLU A 405 11.62 -8.31 22.41
C GLU A 405 10.33 -8.93 22.93
N ARG A 406 10.39 -10.13 23.54
CA ARG A 406 9.21 -10.74 24.17
C ARG A 406 8.60 -9.83 25.23
N ALA A 407 9.43 -9.24 26.09
CA ALA A 407 8.94 -8.32 27.12
C ALA A 407 8.25 -7.08 26.51
N ARG A 408 8.77 -6.59 25.37
CA ARG A 408 8.21 -5.45 24.65
C ARG A 408 6.90 -5.79 23.93
N TRP A 409 6.83 -6.95 23.27
CA TRP A 409 5.62 -7.43 22.61
C TRP A 409 4.50 -7.74 23.61
N ARG A 410 4.84 -8.24 24.81
CA ARG A 410 3.88 -8.37 25.92
C ARG A 410 3.34 -7.02 26.41
N LYS A 411 4.07 -5.91 26.26
CA LYS A 411 3.51 -4.58 26.52
C LYS A 411 2.52 -4.18 25.43
N VAL A 412 2.84 -4.45 24.16
CA VAL A 412 1.92 -4.21 23.02
C VAL A 412 0.59 -4.95 23.23
N GLY A 413 0.61 -6.20 23.67
CA GLY A 413 -0.60 -6.97 23.98
C GLY A 413 -1.49 -6.41 25.10
N ARG A 414 -1.06 -5.36 25.83
CA ARG A 414 -1.87 -4.64 26.83
C ARG A 414 -2.59 -3.42 26.25
N TYR A 415 -2.46 -3.18 24.95
CA TYR A 415 -3.16 -2.14 24.23
C TYR A 415 -4.35 -2.74 23.49
N ASN A 416 -5.37 -1.92 23.27
CA ASN A 416 -6.29 -2.18 22.17
C ASN A 416 -5.48 -2.02 20.86
N LEU A 417 -5.21 -3.13 20.16
CA LEU A 417 -4.34 -3.09 18.99
C LEU A 417 -4.95 -2.28 17.84
N LYS A 418 -6.28 -2.30 17.71
CA LYS A 418 -6.99 -1.46 16.73
C LYS A 418 -6.70 0.02 16.96
N GLU A 419 -6.82 0.46 18.21
CA GLU A 419 -6.53 1.85 18.59
C GLU A 419 -5.05 2.20 18.37
N LEU A 420 -4.14 1.31 18.78
CA LEU A 420 -2.70 1.50 18.59
C LEU A 420 -2.33 1.63 17.10
N HIS A 421 -2.90 0.78 16.23
CA HIS A 421 -2.71 0.85 14.78
C HIS A 421 -3.27 2.15 14.20
N MET A 422 -4.43 2.61 14.67
CA MET A 422 -5.00 3.90 14.25
C MET A 422 -4.14 5.09 14.69
N TRP A 423 -3.55 5.06 15.89
CA TRP A 423 -2.61 6.11 16.33
C TRP A 423 -1.39 6.19 15.42
N VAL A 424 -0.82 5.05 15.02
CA VAL A 424 0.30 4.99 14.08
C VAL A 424 -0.12 5.54 12.72
N ALA A 425 -1.29 5.12 12.21
CA ALA A 425 -1.80 5.56 10.92
C ALA A 425 -2.01 7.08 10.89
N GLU A 426 -2.65 7.65 11.91
CA GLU A 426 -2.88 9.10 11.98
C GLU A 426 -1.59 9.90 12.13
N GLY A 427 -0.67 9.44 12.99
CA GLY A 427 0.61 10.13 13.23
C GLY A 427 1.53 10.11 12.02
N LEU A 428 1.69 8.95 11.36
CA LEU A 428 2.49 8.85 10.13
C LEU A 428 1.83 9.59 8.97
N GLY A 429 0.50 9.47 8.81
CA GLY A 429 -0.24 10.18 7.76
C GLY A 429 -0.12 11.70 7.88
N GLU A 430 -0.10 12.23 9.12
CA GLU A 430 0.18 13.64 9.37
C GLU A 430 1.58 14.05 8.90
N SER A 431 2.60 13.26 9.25
CA SER A 431 3.99 13.53 8.85
C SER A 431 4.19 13.44 7.34
N CYS A 432 3.58 12.46 6.67
CA CYS A 432 3.59 12.34 5.20
C CYS A 432 2.96 13.56 4.53
N TYR A 433 1.79 14.01 5.02
CA TYR A 433 1.20 15.25 4.51
C TYR A 433 2.09 16.48 4.78
N LEU A 434 2.73 16.56 5.94
CA LEU A 434 3.64 17.68 6.24
C LEU A 434 4.87 17.68 5.33
N MET A 435 5.34 16.54 4.84
CA MET A 435 6.40 16.51 3.82
C MET A 435 6.03 17.33 2.59
N TYR A 436 4.75 17.34 2.20
CA TYR A 436 4.21 18.18 1.12
C TYR A 436 3.95 19.62 1.57
N ALA A 437 3.18 19.77 2.65
CA ALA A 437 2.73 21.07 3.11
C ALA A 437 3.91 21.97 3.47
N ASP A 438 4.97 21.43 4.05
CA ASP A 438 6.16 22.19 4.40
C ASP A 438 6.93 22.69 3.16
N GLN A 439 6.68 22.21 1.93
CA GLN A 439 7.41 22.72 0.77
C GLN A 439 6.77 23.96 0.16
N LYS A 440 7.61 24.80 -0.48
CA LYS A 440 7.15 25.96 -1.23
C LYS A 440 6.29 25.57 -2.43
N SER A 441 6.65 24.50 -3.14
CA SER A 441 5.84 23.95 -4.25
C SER A 441 4.55 23.26 -3.78
N GLY A 442 4.43 22.92 -2.50
CA GLY A 442 3.36 22.06 -1.99
C GLY A 442 3.45 20.60 -2.42
N LEU A 443 4.57 20.16 -3.02
CA LEU A 443 4.87 18.77 -3.40
C LEU A 443 5.89 18.15 -2.44
N GLY A 444 5.75 16.85 -2.16
CA GLY A 444 6.62 16.15 -1.22
C GLY A 444 7.97 15.74 -1.82
N PRO A 445 9.09 15.88 -1.08
CA PRO A 445 10.39 15.31 -1.47
C PRO A 445 10.38 13.77 -1.41
N ASP A 446 11.22 13.13 -2.23
CA ASP A 446 11.38 11.66 -2.26
C ASP A 446 12.02 11.11 -0.96
N GLU A 447 12.95 11.83 -0.34
CA GLU A 447 13.55 11.44 0.95
C GLU A 447 13.82 12.64 1.86
N VAL A 448 13.53 12.46 3.15
CA VAL A 448 13.96 13.35 4.24
C VAL A 448 14.76 12.59 5.28
N VAL A 449 15.56 13.30 6.07
CA VAL A 449 16.29 12.74 7.21
C VAL A 449 15.99 13.56 8.46
N PHE A 450 15.51 12.90 9.51
CA PHE A 450 15.22 13.53 10.80
C PHE A 450 16.49 13.65 11.63
N ASN A 451 16.62 14.77 12.38
CA ASN A 451 17.80 14.98 13.22
C ASN A 451 17.85 13.97 14.37
N SER A 452 18.92 13.17 14.41
CA SER A 452 19.18 12.13 15.41
C SER A 452 19.73 12.67 16.75
N ASN A 453 19.95 13.98 16.88
CA ASN A 453 20.53 14.57 18.08
C ASN A 453 19.50 14.73 19.21
N TYR A 454 18.95 13.61 19.71
CA TYR A 454 18.38 13.49 21.05
C TYR A 454 19.45 13.44 22.16
N LYS A 455 20.73 13.69 21.82
CA LYS A 455 21.79 13.85 22.83
C LYS A 455 21.54 15.14 23.60
N THR A 456 20.85 14.98 24.72
CA THR A 456 20.84 15.81 25.92
C THR A 456 21.98 16.83 25.93
N SER A 457 21.62 18.10 25.73
CA SER A 457 22.45 19.23 26.09
C SER A 457 22.53 19.34 27.62
N THR A 458 23.14 18.35 28.27
CA THR A 458 23.53 18.41 29.69
C THR A 458 24.95 17.91 29.79
N GLY A 459 25.90 18.84 29.90
CA GLY A 459 27.27 18.55 30.34
C GLY A 459 28.38 18.74 29.32
N SER A 460 28.50 19.91 28.69
CA SER A 460 29.84 20.41 28.34
C SER A 460 30.32 21.25 29.52
N THR A 461 31.09 20.64 30.42
CA THR A 461 31.93 21.38 31.36
C THR A 461 33.01 22.11 30.56
N HIS A 462 32.75 23.38 30.23
CA HIS A 462 33.81 24.32 29.92
C HIS A 462 34.58 24.64 31.20
N THR A 463 35.73 23.99 31.39
CA THR A 463 36.77 24.51 32.26
C THR A 463 37.53 25.59 31.49
N GLY A 464 37.26 26.85 31.82
CA GLY A 464 37.98 28.00 31.27
C GLY A 464 37.43 29.29 31.86
N GLY A 465 38.02 29.73 32.97
CA GLY A 465 37.56 30.90 33.70
C GLY A 465 37.78 32.22 32.95
N ASN A 466 36.85 33.15 33.11
CA ASN A 466 37.17 34.51 33.56
C ASN A 466 35.89 35.24 33.99
N ARG A 467 35.96 35.84 35.18
CA ARG A 467 34.98 36.80 35.71
C ARG A 467 35.09 38.10 34.92
N VAL A 468 33.96 38.65 34.46
CA VAL A 468 33.72 40.10 34.44
C VAL A 468 32.23 40.34 34.71
N ASP A 469 32.00 41.30 35.62
CA ASP A 469 30.76 41.82 36.16
C ASP A 469 30.04 42.77 35.16
N GLY A 470 28.72 42.96 35.29
CA GLY A 470 28.07 44.13 34.67
C GLY A 470 26.63 43.98 34.14
N SER A 471 25.68 44.35 35.02
CA SER A 471 24.48 45.16 34.73
C SER A 471 23.18 44.53 34.19
N ARG A 472 22.10 45.07 34.79
CA ARG A 472 20.66 44.79 34.70
C ARG A 472 20.04 45.07 33.32
N GLN A 473 18.96 44.34 33.01
CA GLN A 473 17.54 44.80 32.98
C GLN A 473 16.79 44.24 31.75
N GLY A 474 15.66 43.53 31.94
CA GLY A 474 14.80 43.17 30.81
C GLY A 474 13.70 42.13 31.10
N SER A 475 12.47 42.62 31.26
CA SER A 475 11.16 41.98 30.97
C SER A 475 10.92 40.48 31.24
N LYS A 476 9.99 40.24 32.18
CA LYS A 476 9.25 39.00 32.38
C LYS A 476 8.44 38.61 31.13
N GLY A 477 8.82 37.50 30.51
CA GLY A 477 7.95 36.67 29.66
C GLY A 477 8.06 35.23 30.13
N ARG A 478 6.94 34.56 30.43
CA ARG A 478 6.91 33.16 30.87
C ARG A 478 7.37 32.24 29.74
N PRO A 479 8.43 31.42 29.91
CA PRO A 479 8.72 30.30 29.02
C PRO A 479 7.81 29.11 29.36
N GLY A 480 7.49 28.32 28.33
CA GLY A 480 6.59 27.18 28.38
C GLY A 480 7.01 26.07 29.33
N ILE A 481 6.04 25.21 29.61
CA ILE A 481 6.12 24.02 30.46
C ILE A 481 7.27 23.13 29.96
N GLY A 482 8.41 23.19 30.65
CA GLY A 482 9.46 22.19 30.53
C GLY A 482 8.96 20.90 31.17
N TRP A 483 8.99 19.80 30.41
CA TRP A 483 8.83 18.47 30.97
C TRP A 483 10.03 18.20 31.86
N GLY A 484 9.82 18.36 33.17
CA GLY A 484 10.85 18.17 34.18
C GLY A 484 11.41 16.76 34.13
N VAL A 485 12.74 16.67 34.04
CA VAL A 485 13.50 15.48 34.41
C VAL A 485 13.26 15.28 35.91
N GLY A 486 12.37 14.34 36.25
CA GLY A 486 12.16 13.91 37.63
C GLY A 486 13.26 12.93 38.01
N ASP A 487 14.19 13.38 38.85
CA ASP A 487 15.08 12.48 39.58
C ASP A 487 14.24 11.65 40.55
N GLY A 488 14.01 10.38 40.22
CA GLY A 488 13.26 9.46 41.08
C GLY A 488 13.05 8.09 40.42
N ASP A 489 13.84 7.12 40.88
CA ASP A 489 13.83 5.68 40.59
C ASP A 489 14.80 5.22 39.49
N GLY A 490 15.87 4.57 39.95
CA GLY A 490 17.04 4.18 39.18
C GLY A 490 16.77 3.13 38.11
N ILE A 491 16.45 3.58 36.90
CA ILE A 491 17.01 3.12 35.62
C ILE A 491 17.05 4.36 34.74
N GLY A 492 18.25 4.89 34.46
CA GLY A 492 18.41 6.04 33.55
C GLY A 492 18.07 5.63 32.12
N GLU A 493 16.80 5.71 31.73
CA GLU A 493 16.37 5.61 30.33
C GLU A 493 16.74 6.92 29.62
N VAL A 494 17.79 6.87 28.79
CA VAL A 494 18.03 7.89 27.77
C VAL A 494 16.83 7.85 26.82
N ASP A 495 16.11 8.95 26.68
CA ASP A 495 15.04 9.06 25.68
C ASP A 495 15.68 9.10 24.29
N ASP A 496 15.78 7.95 23.64
CA ASP A 496 16.31 7.81 22.28
C ASP A 496 15.29 8.17 21.19
N GLY A 497 14.13 8.70 21.59
CA GLY A 497 13.06 9.16 20.71
C GLY A 497 12.18 8.03 20.15
N LYS A 498 12.38 6.77 20.54
CA LYS A 498 11.51 5.66 20.11
C LYS A 498 10.07 5.88 20.56
N TRP A 499 9.17 5.89 19.60
CA TRP A 499 7.78 6.28 19.81
C TRP A 499 7.08 5.41 20.85
N PHE A 500 7.23 4.09 20.80
CA PHE A 500 6.53 3.20 21.72
C PHE A 500 6.97 3.39 23.18
N ASP A 501 8.25 3.72 23.44
CA ASP A 501 8.72 4.01 24.79
C ASP A 501 8.16 5.36 25.29
N VAL A 502 8.07 6.36 24.41
CA VAL A 502 7.42 7.64 24.71
C VAL A 502 5.93 7.44 25.03
N VAL A 503 5.22 6.60 24.27
CA VAL A 503 3.80 6.26 24.52
C VAL A 503 3.63 5.53 25.86
N GLU A 504 4.51 4.58 26.19
CA GLU A 504 4.51 3.90 27.49
C GLU A 504 4.70 4.88 28.66
N ARG A 505 5.63 5.84 28.54
CA ARG A 505 5.83 6.89 29.56
C ARG A 505 4.62 7.81 29.68
N TRP A 506 4.05 8.24 28.56
CA TRP A 506 2.82 9.04 28.53
C TRP A 506 1.65 8.31 29.20
N ARG A 507 1.48 7.02 28.94
CA ARG A 507 0.43 6.20 29.58
C ARG A 507 0.65 6.11 31.09
N ARG A 508 1.89 5.84 31.53
CA ARG A 508 2.23 5.73 32.98
C ARG A 508 2.06 7.04 33.74
N SER A 509 2.24 8.20 33.10
CA SER A 509 2.03 9.51 33.73
C SER A 509 0.54 9.91 33.84
N GLY A 510 -0.38 9.03 33.45
CA GLY A 510 -1.83 9.28 33.46
C GLY A 510 -2.32 10.00 32.20
N GLY A 511 -1.75 9.64 31.05
CA GLY A 511 -1.92 10.21 29.72
C GLY A 511 -3.25 10.93 29.47
N ARG A 512 -3.15 12.18 29.02
CA ARG A 512 -4.28 13.05 28.65
C ARG A 512 -4.12 13.50 27.20
N GLY A 513 -5.25 13.61 26.48
CA GLY A 513 -5.26 14.02 25.07
C GLY A 513 -4.79 12.92 24.11
N PRO A 514 -4.51 13.27 22.84
CA PRO A 514 -3.93 12.33 21.89
C PRO A 514 -2.53 11.85 22.35
N PRO A 515 -2.13 10.62 22.00
CA PRO A 515 -0.77 10.15 22.26
C PRO A 515 0.28 11.03 21.57
N PRO A 516 1.51 11.09 22.11
CA PRO A 516 2.62 11.77 21.45
C PRO A 516 2.79 11.31 20.01
N GLY A 517 3.06 12.23 19.08
CA GLY A 517 3.12 11.94 17.64
C GLY A 517 1.80 11.99 16.89
N VAL A 518 0.66 11.92 17.59
CA VAL A 518 -0.68 11.85 17.00
C VAL A 518 -1.35 13.23 16.99
N GLY A 519 -2.17 13.49 15.98
CA GLY A 519 -2.95 14.72 15.82
C GLY A 519 -2.29 15.78 14.94
N VAL A 520 -3.03 16.87 14.69
CA VAL A 520 -2.63 17.93 13.75
C VAL A 520 -1.37 18.65 14.21
N LYS A 521 -0.43 18.86 13.30
CA LYS A 521 0.84 19.53 13.55
C LYS A 521 0.94 20.83 12.75
N LYS A 522 1.71 21.79 13.27
CA LYS A 522 1.89 23.09 12.63
C LYS A 522 2.80 22.95 11.40
N ARG A 523 2.34 23.43 10.26
CA ARG A 523 3.13 23.61 9.03
C ARG A 523 4.31 24.56 9.27
N VAL A 524 5.47 24.22 8.72
CA VAL A 524 6.67 25.06 8.69
C VAL A 524 7.17 25.10 7.25
N VAL A 525 7.03 26.26 6.60
CA VAL A 525 7.40 26.40 5.19
C VAL A 525 8.93 26.39 5.07
N TYR A 526 9.44 25.38 4.38
CA TYR A 526 10.80 25.30 3.93
C TYR A 526 11.05 26.37 2.87
N ASP A 527 11.72 27.43 3.28
CA ASP A 527 12.27 28.48 2.43
C ASP A 527 13.80 28.59 2.62
N ASP A 528 14.44 29.55 1.96
CA ASP A 528 15.90 29.75 2.09
C ASP A 528 16.33 30.11 3.53
N THR A 529 15.44 30.74 4.30
CA THR A 529 15.68 31.08 5.71
C THR A 529 15.70 29.80 6.55
N GLU A 530 14.62 29.00 6.51
CA GLU A 530 14.52 27.70 7.19
C GLU A 530 15.54 26.68 6.65
N LYS A 531 15.99 26.82 5.40
CA LYS A 531 17.11 26.05 4.83
C LYS A 531 18.42 26.37 5.54
N SER A 532 18.73 27.65 5.69
CA SER A 532 19.97 28.12 6.32
C SER A 532 20.04 27.76 7.81
N MET A 533 18.88 27.68 8.46
CA MET A 533 18.76 27.40 9.88
C MET A 533 18.75 25.92 10.25
N GLY A 534 18.59 24.99 9.30
CA GLY A 534 18.60 23.54 9.56
C GLY A 534 17.61 23.04 10.64
N PRO A 535 17.57 21.73 10.93
CA PRO A 535 16.79 21.19 12.04
C PRO A 535 17.58 21.29 13.35
N TYR A 536 18.05 22.48 13.73
CA TYR A 536 18.80 22.66 14.98
C TYR A 536 17.85 22.88 16.18
N PRO A 537 18.30 22.56 17.42
CA PRO A 537 17.53 22.88 18.63
C PRO A 537 17.14 24.36 18.67
N GLY A 538 15.86 24.64 18.90
CA GLY A 538 15.31 26.00 18.93
C GLY A 538 14.72 26.51 17.60
N HIS A 539 14.80 25.72 16.52
CA HIS A 539 14.19 26.04 15.22
C HIS A 539 12.93 25.21 14.97
N ALA A 540 12.06 25.70 14.10
CA ALA A 540 10.73 25.14 13.89
C ALA A 540 10.74 23.82 13.08
N ARG A 541 11.83 23.53 12.36
CA ARG A 541 11.96 22.44 11.39
C ARG A 541 12.54 21.16 11.99
N ASP A 542 12.02 20.00 11.58
CA ASP A 542 12.37 18.69 12.14
C ASP A 542 13.36 17.85 11.30
N TYR A 543 13.43 18.10 9.99
CA TYR A 543 14.15 17.24 9.06
C TYR A 543 14.90 18.01 7.97
N LEU A 544 15.95 17.38 7.40
CA LEU A 544 16.62 17.79 6.17
C LEU A 544 16.00 17.09 4.95
N ILE A 545 15.94 17.77 3.81
CA ILE A 545 15.63 17.09 2.54
C ILE A 545 16.91 16.42 2.05
N ARG A 546 16.83 15.13 1.76
CA ARG A 546 17.93 14.31 1.26
C ARG A 546 17.83 14.11 -0.25
N LYS A 547 16.64 13.84 -0.76
CA LYS A 547 16.30 13.83 -2.19
C LYS A 547 15.18 14.80 -2.46
N THR A 548 15.41 15.76 -3.36
CA THR A 548 14.56 16.95 -3.53
C THR A 548 13.49 16.79 -4.60
N GLU A 549 13.53 15.69 -5.33
CA GLU A 549 12.63 15.38 -6.42
C GLU A 549 11.24 14.97 -5.91
N TYR A 550 10.22 15.25 -6.73
CA TYR A 550 8.88 14.68 -6.63
C TYR A 550 8.60 13.90 -7.92
N LEU A 551 8.43 12.60 -7.79
CA LEU A 551 8.38 11.68 -8.92
C LEU A 551 6.96 11.34 -9.37
N LEU A 552 5.96 12.16 -9.03
CA LEU A 552 4.52 11.88 -9.27
C LEU A 552 3.99 10.65 -8.50
N ARG A 553 4.69 10.25 -7.44
CA ARG A 553 4.40 9.06 -6.65
C ARG A 553 3.09 9.15 -5.85
N PRO A 554 2.40 8.01 -5.64
CA PRO A 554 1.09 7.97 -5.02
C PRO A 554 1.08 7.76 -3.50
N GLU A 555 2.15 7.28 -2.87
CA GLU A 555 2.03 6.60 -1.56
C GLU A 555 1.39 7.48 -0.46
N THR A 556 1.71 8.78 -0.41
CA THR A 556 1.05 9.72 0.52
C THR A 556 -0.44 9.89 0.19
N ILE A 557 -0.79 9.97 -1.10
CA ILE A 557 -2.17 10.12 -1.58
C ILE A 557 -2.98 8.85 -1.32
N GLU A 558 -2.38 7.66 -1.51
CA GLU A 558 -2.98 6.37 -1.14
C GLU A 558 -3.38 6.37 0.34
N SER A 559 -2.43 6.69 1.22
CA SER A 559 -2.68 6.76 2.66
C SER A 559 -3.76 7.77 3.02
N ILE A 560 -3.77 8.94 2.37
CA ILE A 560 -4.82 9.95 2.54
C ILE A 560 -6.19 9.40 2.13
N TYR A 561 -6.27 8.69 0.99
CA TYR A 561 -7.50 8.04 0.52
C TYR A 561 -7.99 7.00 1.53
N LEU A 562 -7.12 6.10 1.97
CA LEU A 562 -7.48 5.05 2.92
C LEU A 562 -7.89 5.62 4.28
N LEU A 563 -7.14 6.59 4.82
CA LEU A 563 -7.49 7.28 6.07
C LEU A 563 -8.86 7.96 5.98
N TRP A 564 -9.16 8.65 4.88
CA TRP A 564 -10.49 9.22 4.69
C TRP A 564 -11.56 8.12 4.61
N ARG A 565 -11.34 7.08 3.81
CA ARG A 565 -12.33 6.01 3.60
C ARG A 565 -12.69 5.28 4.88
N THR A 566 -11.71 5.03 5.73
CA THR A 566 -11.90 4.27 6.97
C THR A 566 -12.47 5.11 8.11
N THR A 567 -12.13 6.41 8.17
CA THR A 567 -12.51 7.28 9.29
C THR A 567 -13.67 8.24 8.97
N GLY A 568 -13.85 8.60 7.70
CA GLY A 568 -14.73 9.69 7.28
C GLY A 568 -14.24 11.09 7.66
N ASP A 569 -12.98 11.24 8.12
CA ASP A 569 -12.37 12.53 8.45
C ASP A 569 -12.02 13.30 7.15
N ASP A 570 -12.81 14.34 6.86
CA ASP A 570 -12.67 15.12 5.62
C ASP A 570 -11.34 15.90 5.55
N ARG A 571 -10.56 15.99 6.63
CA ARG A 571 -9.26 16.67 6.66
C ARG A 571 -8.34 16.03 5.64
N TRP A 572 -8.41 14.71 5.51
CA TRP A 572 -7.64 13.94 4.54
C TRP A 572 -8.05 14.30 3.11
N ARG A 573 -9.35 14.47 2.81
CA ARG A 573 -9.78 14.94 1.48
C ARG A 573 -9.28 16.34 1.17
N GLU A 574 -9.36 17.28 2.12
CA GLU A 574 -8.84 18.63 1.89
C GLU A 574 -7.33 18.62 1.64
N ARG A 575 -6.59 17.77 2.35
CA ARG A 575 -5.15 17.58 2.12
C ARG A 575 -4.84 17.04 0.74
N GLY A 576 -5.57 16.02 0.29
CA GLY A 576 -5.45 15.49 -1.06
C GLY A 576 -5.78 16.54 -2.12
N TRP A 577 -6.75 17.42 -1.87
CA TRP A 577 -7.07 18.52 -2.78
C TRP A 577 -5.92 19.53 -2.91
N LEU A 578 -5.30 19.91 -1.79
CA LEU A 578 -4.13 20.80 -1.79
C LEU A 578 -2.94 20.19 -2.56
N ILE A 579 -2.73 18.88 -2.42
CA ILE A 579 -1.70 18.16 -3.19
C ILE A 579 -2.04 18.18 -4.68
N PHE A 580 -3.28 17.90 -5.06
CA PHE A 580 -3.70 17.94 -6.46
C PHE A 580 -3.57 19.34 -7.07
N GLU A 581 -3.92 20.41 -6.33
CA GLU A 581 -3.70 21.79 -6.77
C GLU A 581 -2.22 22.11 -6.99
N ALA A 582 -1.33 21.54 -6.17
CA ALA A 582 0.12 21.63 -6.39
C ALA A 582 0.57 20.85 -7.63
N ILE A 583 0.05 19.64 -7.87
CA ILE A 583 0.34 18.86 -9.09
C ILE A 583 -0.11 19.63 -10.34
N GLU A 584 -1.32 20.17 -10.35
CA GLU A 584 -1.85 20.98 -11.48
C GLU A 584 -0.98 22.21 -11.76
N ARG A 585 -0.50 22.88 -10.71
CA ARG A 585 0.28 24.11 -10.83
C ARG A 585 1.72 23.85 -11.28
N GLU A 586 2.36 22.84 -10.70
CA GLU A 586 3.82 22.68 -10.82
C GLU A 586 4.23 21.59 -11.82
N SER A 587 3.43 20.54 -11.98
CA SER A 587 3.78 19.37 -12.80
C SER A 587 3.13 19.38 -14.18
N LYS A 588 2.05 20.12 -14.41
CA LYS A 588 1.35 20.11 -15.70
C LYS A 588 2.21 20.68 -16.83
N THR A 589 2.19 20.02 -17.97
CA THR A 589 2.81 20.49 -19.23
C THR A 589 1.74 20.64 -20.32
N PRO A 590 2.05 21.26 -21.48
CA PRO A 590 1.11 21.29 -22.61
C PRO A 590 0.68 19.90 -23.11
N THR A 591 1.47 18.87 -22.84
CA THR A 591 1.24 17.51 -23.31
C THR A 591 0.66 16.61 -22.22
N ALA A 592 1.23 16.62 -21.03
CA ALA A 592 0.84 15.73 -19.93
C ALA A 592 1.29 16.30 -18.58
N TYR A 593 1.98 15.52 -17.74
CA TYR A 593 2.56 15.96 -16.47
C TYR A 593 4.01 15.52 -16.37
N ALA A 594 4.81 16.28 -15.64
CA ALA A 594 6.23 16.07 -15.46
C ALA A 594 6.58 15.87 -13.98
N THR A 595 7.52 14.96 -13.72
CA THR A 595 8.21 14.90 -12.42
C THR A 595 8.96 16.21 -12.16
N ILE A 596 9.32 16.45 -10.90
CA ILE A 596 9.92 17.70 -10.42
C ILE A 596 11.28 17.40 -9.80
N LYS A 597 12.30 18.23 -10.04
CA LYS A 597 13.66 18.05 -9.47
C LYS A 597 13.82 18.64 -8.08
N THR A 598 13.15 19.75 -7.79
CA THR A 598 13.36 20.52 -6.55
C THR A 598 12.06 21.05 -5.98
N VAL A 599 11.53 20.39 -4.95
CA VAL A 599 10.26 20.79 -4.32
C VAL A 599 10.34 22.05 -3.45
N HIS A 600 11.53 22.43 -2.98
CA HIS A 600 11.70 23.59 -2.10
C HIS A 600 11.84 24.93 -2.87
N THR A 601 11.68 24.92 -4.19
CA THR A 601 11.74 26.10 -5.08
C THR A 601 10.40 26.33 -5.75
N ASP A 602 10.09 27.57 -6.11
CA ASP A 602 8.85 27.95 -6.79
C ASP A 602 9.12 29.11 -7.78
N PRO A 603 8.87 28.93 -9.09
CA PRO A 603 8.41 27.66 -9.69
C PRO A 603 9.54 26.60 -9.62
N PRO A 604 9.21 25.33 -9.39
CA PRO A 604 10.19 24.27 -9.37
C PRO A 604 10.60 23.86 -10.78
N ARG A 605 11.75 23.20 -10.91
CA ARG A 605 12.22 22.69 -12.21
C ARG A 605 11.56 21.34 -12.51
N GLN A 606 10.84 21.28 -13.63
CA GLN A 606 10.32 20.04 -14.21
C GLN A 606 11.44 19.15 -14.80
N ASP A 607 11.26 17.83 -14.77
CA ASP A 607 12.05 16.84 -15.50
C ASP A 607 11.24 16.19 -16.61
N ASN A 608 11.92 15.59 -17.59
CA ASN A 608 11.28 15.05 -18.79
C ASN A 608 10.78 13.61 -18.61
N SER A 609 9.99 13.34 -17.57
CA SER A 609 9.45 12.00 -17.28
C SER A 609 8.02 12.08 -16.75
N MET A 610 7.17 11.17 -17.21
CA MET A 610 5.85 10.89 -16.65
C MET A 610 5.70 9.37 -16.45
N PRO A 611 5.97 8.87 -15.24
CA PRO A 611 5.84 7.45 -14.97
C PRO A 611 4.38 6.96 -15.10
N SER A 612 4.17 5.72 -15.53
CA SER A 612 2.83 5.15 -15.75
C SER A 612 1.93 5.17 -14.50
N TYR A 613 2.51 4.95 -13.32
CA TYR A 613 1.80 5.01 -12.04
C TYR A 613 1.12 6.36 -11.76
N PHE A 614 1.52 7.45 -12.42
CA PHE A 614 0.81 8.71 -12.24
C PHE A 614 -0.67 8.57 -12.65
N LEU A 615 -0.94 7.84 -13.73
CA LEU A 615 -2.27 7.53 -14.21
C LEU A 615 -2.89 6.37 -13.41
N ALA A 616 -2.12 5.31 -13.17
CA ALA A 616 -2.59 4.10 -12.49
C ALA A 616 -2.96 4.35 -11.02
N GLU A 617 -2.21 5.20 -10.32
CA GLU A 617 -2.25 5.29 -8.87
C GLU A 617 -2.61 6.70 -8.39
N THR A 618 -1.77 7.69 -8.70
CA THR A 618 -1.90 9.05 -8.15
C THR A 618 -3.24 9.67 -8.53
N LEU A 619 -3.61 9.64 -9.82
CA LEU A 619 -4.89 10.18 -10.28
C LEU A 619 -6.08 9.27 -9.91
N LYS A 620 -5.89 7.95 -9.81
CA LYS A 620 -6.92 7.01 -9.35
C LYS A 620 -7.31 7.29 -7.91
N TYR A 621 -6.35 7.33 -6.99
CA TYR A 621 -6.62 7.58 -5.57
C TYR A 621 -7.18 8.99 -5.32
N LEU A 622 -6.69 10.02 -6.02
CA LEU A 622 -7.27 11.37 -5.94
C LEU A 622 -8.73 11.39 -6.42
N TYR A 623 -9.05 10.69 -7.52
CA TYR A 623 -10.41 10.61 -8.01
C TYR A 623 -11.32 9.91 -7.01
N LEU A 624 -10.91 8.74 -6.49
CA LEU A 624 -11.68 7.99 -5.50
C LEU A 624 -11.84 8.74 -4.17
N LEU A 625 -10.85 9.54 -3.76
CA LEU A 625 -10.89 10.40 -2.57
C LEU A 625 -11.97 11.48 -2.66
N PHE A 626 -12.23 12.00 -3.85
CA PHE A 626 -13.22 13.05 -4.06
C PHE A 626 -14.61 12.51 -4.43
N MET A 627 -14.74 11.22 -4.73
CA MET A 627 -16.02 10.57 -4.98
C MET A 627 -16.73 10.19 -3.69
N ASP A 628 -17.93 10.74 -3.46
CA ASP A 628 -18.79 10.32 -2.34
C ASP A 628 -19.30 8.87 -2.51
N GLN A 629 -19.45 8.42 -3.76
CA GLN A 629 -19.76 7.02 -4.06
C GLN A 629 -18.55 6.13 -3.78
N ASP A 630 -18.79 5.01 -3.10
CA ASP A 630 -17.78 3.99 -2.90
C ASP A 630 -17.71 3.01 -4.09
N LEU A 631 -16.90 3.34 -5.10
CA LEU A 631 -16.73 2.52 -6.29
C LEU A 631 -15.95 1.23 -6.01
N ILE A 632 -15.03 1.27 -5.04
CA ILE A 632 -14.17 0.15 -4.65
C ILE A 632 -14.23 -0.02 -3.13
N PRO A 633 -15.31 -0.63 -2.60
CA PRO A 633 -15.44 -0.89 -1.17
C PRO A 633 -14.32 -1.81 -0.66
N LEU A 634 -13.61 -1.38 0.38
CA LEU A 634 -12.39 -2.03 0.89
C LEU A 634 -12.63 -3.42 1.52
N ASP A 635 -13.90 -3.78 1.79
CA ASP A 635 -14.31 -5.12 2.23
C ASP A 635 -14.58 -6.09 1.06
N LYS A 636 -14.71 -5.56 -0.16
CA LYS A 636 -15.03 -6.30 -1.38
C LYS A 636 -13.92 -6.31 -2.40
N TRP A 637 -12.95 -5.39 -2.28
CA TRP A 637 -11.85 -5.23 -3.20
C TRP A 637 -10.55 -4.96 -2.46
N VAL A 638 -9.46 -5.42 -3.03
CA VAL A 638 -8.09 -5.21 -2.55
C VAL A 638 -7.27 -4.65 -3.70
N PHE A 639 -6.70 -3.47 -3.52
CA PHE A 639 -5.73 -2.91 -4.46
C PHE A 639 -4.42 -3.69 -4.39
N ASN A 640 -3.80 -4.03 -5.52
CA ASN A 640 -2.41 -4.45 -5.55
C ASN A 640 -1.47 -3.26 -5.26
N THR A 641 -0.14 -3.44 -5.32
CA THR A 641 0.83 -2.36 -5.01
C THR A 641 0.93 -1.28 -6.11
N GLU A 642 0.25 -1.45 -7.24
CA GLU A 642 0.17 -0.49 -8.36
C GLU A 642 -1.27 0.03 -8.52
N ALA A 643 -2.01 0.07 -7.40
CA ALA A 643 -3.41 0.50 -7.30
C ALA A 643 -4.42 -0.22 -8.21
N HIS A 644 -4.14 -1.46 -8.62
CA HIS A 644 -5.08 -2.28 -9.40
C HIS A 644 -6.01 -3.10 -8.49
N PRO A 645 -7.33 -2.83 -8.43
CA PRO A 645 -8.25 -3.54 -7.55
C PRO A 645 -8.57 -4.96 -8.02
N PHE A 646 -8.41 -5.95 -7.14
CA PHE A 646 -8.92 -7.31 -7.29
C PHE A 646 -10.11 -7.56 -6.37
N PRO A 647 -11.12 -8.33 -6.82
CA PRO A 647 -12.26 -8.65 -5.99
C PRO A 647 -11.86 -9.63 -4.89
N VAL A 648 -12.28 -9.36 -3.64
CA VAL A 648 -12.22 -10.34 -2.55
C VAL A 648 -13.08 -11.53 -2.93
N PHE A 649 -12.55 -12.74 -2.79
CA PHE A 649 -13.26 -13.95 -3.15
C PHE A 649 -13.16 -15.02 -2.06
N ASN A 650 -14.11 -15.95 -2.10
CA ASN A 650 -14.07 -17.18 -1.33
C ASN A 650 -13.75 -18.36 -2.25
N TRP A 651 -13.05 -19.35 -1.70
CA TRP A 651 -12.84 -20.63 -2.36
C TRP A 651 -14.05 -21.54 -2.19
N THR A 652 -14.60 -22.03 -3.31
CA THR A 652 -15.61 -23.09 -3.30
C THR A 652 -14.99 -24.41 -2.82
N LEU A 653 -15.81 -25.36 -2.39
CA LEU A 653 -15.31 -26.69 -1.98
C LEU A 653 -14.51 -27.38 -3.10
N THR A 654 -14.95 -27.25 -4.35
CA THR A 654 -14.24 -27.79 -5.52
C THR A 654 -12.87 -27.12 -5.70
N GLU A 655 -12.79 -25.80 -5.60
CA GLU A 655 -11.52 -25.08 -5.69
C GLU A 655 -10.60 -25.41 -4.52
N LYS A 656 -11.13 -25.50 -3.30
CA LYS A 656 -10.35 -25.92 -2.14
C LYS A 656 -9.70 -27.28 -2.36
N ASN A 657 -10.46 -28.25 -2.84
CA ASN A 657 -9.95 -29.58 -3.18
C ASN A 657 -8.93 -29.52 -4.32
N LEU A 658 -9.17 -28.71 -5.36
CA LEU A 658 -8.28 -28.55 -6.50
C LEU A 658 -6.93 -27.93 -6.09
N PHE A 659 -6.96 -26.91 -5.24
CA PHE A 659 -5.77 -26.15 -4.84
C PHE A 659 -5.10 -26.68 -3.57
N GLY A 660 -5.73 -27.63 -2.87
CA GLY A 660 -5.21 -28.17 -1.60
C GLY A 660 -5.35 -27.19 -0.44
N ILE A 661 -6.39 -26.35 -0.46
CA ILE A 661 -6.67 -25.38 0.60
C ILE A 661 -7.48 -26.08 1.70
N PRO A 662 -7.06 -26.01 2.97
CA PRO A 662 -7.72 -26.69 4.07
C PRO A 662 -9.16 -26.23 4.37
#